data_AF-A0A4D6LTL6-F1
#
_entry.id   AF-A0A4D6LTL6-F1
#
_cell.length_a   1.000
_cell.length_b   1.000
_cell.length_c   1.000
_cell.angle_alpha   90.00
_cell.angle_beta   90.00
_cell.angle_gamma   90.00
#
_symmetry.space_group_name_H-M   'P 1'
#
loop_
_entity.id
_entity.type
_entity.pdbx_description
1 polymer ?
#
loop_
_entity_poly.entity_id
_entity_poly.type
_entity_poly.pdbx_seq_one_letter_code
_entity_poly.pdbx_strand_id
1 'polypeptide(L)'
;MTMVKHRPSSSVLLFLFIVFIFMSSLNRVSGEDPIDIYCPTEFPLYNLNSSFHDNLNLVLGLLSSDNASKAGFYNTSIGEEPNKVYGQSLCRGDISNSTVCKECIEKASQDIMNSCRSENAMIWYNLCQVRYSFQSFDVVAYTGKYPKQNDEEKNVSDPIRFREYLSFLMNNLSTEAASVKNMFAAGEIDYPGKKTIYGLVQCTRDMSLENCGSCLSSAFTEITACCSYREGGIILSRTCNMRFQMSQFFNASSAYLLVYPTSTAQDQNDGPVYLYHNCSGGNTTANSAYRLNVGTLFSSLSSNSTEYSNDTVGTSSSDRVYGLFMCRGDVPTALCRQCVLNATRRLSSECSLAKQAVIWYDECTVRYSNRSFFSTVDVRPRVGLLNSANISNQESFMRLLFSTINSTADEAANFSIGVKKYATRQANISGFQSLYCLAQCTPDLSPQDCRRCLSGVIGDLPWCCQGKQGGRVLYPSCNVRYELYPFYRQVTPAPSPSPLLLPPPASANSQGGGGISTGTIVAIVVPITVAVLLFIVGICFLSRRARKKQSSVKEGKNVDDITTVESLQFGFGTIEAATNNFSAENKLGEGGFGEVFKGTLPSGQEIAVKRLSKSSGQGGEEFKNEVVVVAKLQHRNLVTLLGFCLQGEEKILVYEYIPNKSLDYTLFDPEKQRELDWRRRYKIIEGTARGIQYLHEDSRLRIIHRDLKASNILLDRDLNPKISDFGMARIFGVDQTQGNTDRIVGTYGYMAPEYAMHGEFSVKSDVYSFGVLLMEIISGKKNSSFYQTDGAEDLLSYAWLLWKDGTPLELMDPILRESYNQNEIIKSIHIGLLCVQEDPEDRPTMATIVLMLDSNTVTLPTPKRPAFFIHSGTDTNMPKEQQFGQSITKSLPVSINDASISEMDPR
;
A
#
# COMPACT_ATOMS: atom_id res chain seq x y z
N MET A 1 29.51 -3.46 -70.19
CA MET A 1 28.32 -4.32 -70.22
C MET A 1 27.30 -3.71 -69.27
N THR A 2 26.24 -3.15 -69.83
CA THR A 2 25.14 -2.45 -69.16
C THR A 2 24.39 -3.39 -68.22
N MET A 3 24.24 -3.04 -66.93
CA MET A 3 23.25 -3.70 -66.06
C MET A 3 22.25 -2.68 -65.54
N VAL A 4 21.00 -2.98 -65.88
CA VAL A 4 19.78 -2.21 -65.71
C VAL A 4 19.37 -2.17 -64.23
N LYS A 5 19.07 -0.97 -63.70
CA LYS A 5 18.38 -0.79 -62.41
C LYS A 5 16.91 -1.14 -62.59
N HIS A 6 16.46 -2.29 -62.06
CA HIS A 6 15.04 -2.54 -61.83
C HIS A 6 14.63 -1.95 -60.47
N ARG A 7 13.77 -0.92 -60.49
CA ARG A 7 12.95 -0.53 -59.34
C ARG A 7 11.82 -1.55 -59.18
N PRO A 8 11.50 -2.02 -57.95
CA PRO A 8 10.29 -2.80 -57.76
C PRO A 8 9.06 -1.89 -57.95
N SER A 9 8.07 -2.41 -58.67
CA SER A 9 6.83 -1.73 -59.02
C SER A 9 5.99 -1.39 -57.78
N SER A 10 5.40 -0.19 -57.78
CA SER A 10 4.47 0.33 -56.76
C SER A 10 3.30 -0.62 -56.45
N SER A 11 3.01 -1.57 -57.32
CA SER A 11 1.95 -2.57 -57.15
C SER A 11 2.30 -3.68 -56.15
N VAL A 12 3.58 -4.01 -55.93
CA VAL A 12 3.97 -5.02 -54.91
C VAL A 12 3.88 -4.44 -53.50
N LEU A 13 4.23 -3.16 -53.35
CA LEU A 13 4.10 -2.47 -52.07
C LEU A 13 2.63 -2.28 -51.69
N LEU A 14 1.76 -1.98 -52.67
CA LEU A 14 0.32 -1.85 -52.45
C LEU A 14 -0.34 -3.20 -52.13
N PHE A 15 0.09 -4.29 -52.75
CA PHE A 15 -0.40 -5.63 -52.44
C PHE A 15 0.03 -6.09 -51.04
N LEU A 16 1.26 -5.80 -50.63
CA LEU A 16 1.72 -6.06 -49.26
C LEU A 16 0.97 -5.18 -48.24
N PHE A 17 0.66 -3.93 -48.59
CA PHE A 17 -0.14 -3.05 -47.72
C PHE A 17 -1.59 -3.53 -47.59
N ILE A 18 -2.19 -4.00 -48.69
CA ILE A 18 -3.55 -4.55 -48.66
C ILE A 18 -3.58 -5.88 -47.90
N VAL A 19 -2.59 -6.75 -48.06
CA VAL A 19 -2.46 -7.98 -47.25
C VAL A 19 -2.22 -7.65 -45.78
N PHE A 20 -1.46 -6.59 -45.45
CA PHE A 20 -1.28 -6.13 -44.08
C PHE A 20 -2.58 -5.58 -43.49
N ILE A 21 -3.36 -4.84 -44.28
CA ILE A 21 -4.69 -4.33 -43.89
C ILE A 21 -5.69 -5.49 -43.75
N PHE A 22 -5.68 -6.47 -44.65
CA PHE A 22 -6.56 -7.66 -44.61
C PHE A 22 -6.20 -8.60 -43.47
N MET A 23 -4.91 -8.77 -43.16
CA MET A 23 -4.45 -9.52 -41.97
C MET A 23 -4.77 -8.75 -40.67
N SER A 24 -4.75 -7.42 -40.69
CA SER A 24 -5.17 -6.61 -39.53
C SER A 24 -6.69 -6.51 -39.34
N SER A 25 -7.50 -6.91 -40.34
CA SER A 25 -8.96 -6.90 -40.30
C SER A 25 -9.59 -8.29 -40.18
N LEU A 26 -8.76 -9.33 -39.97
CA LEU A 26 -9.17 -10.68 -39.57
C LEU A 26 -9.13 -10.93 -38.05
N ASN A 27 -8.89 -9.90 -37.22
CA ASN A 27 -9.12 -9.99 -35.78
C ASN A 27 -10.61 -9.86 -35.44
N ARG A 28 -11.41 -10.84 -35.89
CA ARG A 28 -12.63 -11.21 -35.19
C ARG A 28 -12.22 -12.13 -34.04
N VAL A 29 -12.36 -11.59 -32.82
CA VAL A 29 -12.53 -12.27 -31.53
C VAL A 29 -12.27 -13.78 -31.58
N SER A 30 -11.02 -14.18 -31.36
CA SER A 30 -10.68 -15.56 -30.98
C SER A 30 -9.33 -15.57 -30.26
N GLY A 31 -9.37 -15.94 -28.97
CA GLY A 31 -8.20 -16.31 -28.18
C GLY A 31 -7.61 -15.21 -27.29
N GLU A 32 -8.38 -14.61 -26.38
CA GLU A 32 -7.77 -14.12 -25.15
C GLU A 32 -7.61 -15.30 -24.19
N ASP A 33 -6.43 -15.44 -23.59
CA ASP A 33 -6.18 -16.37 -22.50
C ASP A 33 -6.84 -15.84 -21.20
N PRO A 34 -7.26 -16.73 -20.28
CA PRO A 34 -7.76 -16.28 -18.98
C PRO A 34 -6.68 -15.51 -18.22
N ILE A 35 -7.08 -14.46 -17.50
CA ILE A 35 -6.17 -13.71 -16.61
C ILE A 35 -5.62 -14.65 -15.54
N ASP A 36 -6.51 -15.46 -14.96
CA ASP A 36 -6.15 -16.46 -13.96
C ASP A 36 -7.24 -17.53 -13.82
N ILE A 37 -6.83 -18.71 -13.34
CA ILE A 37 -7.69 -19.84 -13.00
C ILE A 37 -7.35 -20.29 -11.57
N TYR A 38 -8.36 -20.43 -10.72
CA TYR A 38 -8.25 -20.97 -9.38
C TYR A 38 -8.87 -22.36 -9.32
N CYS A 39 -8.01 -23.36 -9.11
CA CYS A 39 -8.34 -24.78 -9.02
C CYS A 39 -7.78 -25.37 -7.73
N PRO A 40 -8.47 -25.18 -6.59
CA PRO A 40 -8.03 -25.67 -5.30
C PRO A 40 -8.00 -27.20 -5.25
N THR A 41 -6.87 -27.76 -4.82
CA THR A 41 -6.67 -29.20 -4.65
C THR A 41 -7.16 -29.72 -3.30
N GLU A 42 -7.55 -28.81 -2.39
CA GLU A 42 -8.04 -29.13 -1.04
C GLU A 42 -9.51 -29.57 -1.01
N PHE A 43 -10.26 -29.38 -2.09
CA PHE A 43 -11.64 -29.84 -2.22
C PHE A 43 -11.72 -31.15 -3.02
N PRO A 44 -12.80 -31.92 -2.86
CA PRO A 44 -12.97 -33.18 -3.57
C PRO A 44 -12.88 -32.98 -5.09
N LEU A 45 -12.32 -33.99 -5.77
CA LEU A 45 -12.30 -34.03 -7.22
C LEU A 45 -13.53 -34.78 -7.72
N TYR A 46 -14.23 -34.23 -8.70
CA TYR A 46 -15.33 -34.94 -9.34
C TYR A 46 -14.85 -35.81 -10.51
N ASN A 47 -15.51 -36.94 -10.71
CA ASN A 47 -15.25 -37.81 -11.86
C ASN A 47 -16.04 -37.35 -13.10
N LEU A 48 -15.48 -37.57 -14.28
CA LEU A 48 -16.22 -37.42 -15.55
C LEU A 48 -17.46 -38.34 -15.54
N ASN A 49 -18.61 -37.81 -15.97
CA ASN A 49 -19.93 -38.47 -15.96
C ASN A 49 -20.48 -38.81 -14.56
N SER A 50 -19.98 -38.15 -13.50
CA SER A 50 -20.64 -38.18 -12.19
C SER A 50 -21.88 -37.30 -12.19
N SER A 51 -22.81 -37.54 -11.24
CA SER A 51 -23.99 -36.67 -11.07
C SER A 51 -23.60 -35.21 -10.80
N PHE A 52 -22.50 -34.98 -10.06
CA PHE A 52 -21.94 -33.64 -9.90
C PHE A 52 -21.47 -33.04 -11.24
N HIS A 53 -20.75 -33.80 -12.06
CA HIS A 53 -20.30 -33.34 -13.39
C HIS A 53 -21.48 -32.97 -14.30
N ASP A 54 -22.53 -33.78 -14.32
CA ASP A 54 -23.74 -33.53 -15.12
C ASP A 54 -24.47 -32.27 -14.63
N ASN A 55 -24.61 -32.11 -13.30
CA ASN A 55 -25.18 -30.91 -12.70
C ASN A 55 -24.32 -29.66 -13.01
N LEU A 56 -23.00 -29.78 -12.98
CA LEU A 56 -22.07 -28.70 -13.31
C LEU A 56 -22.19 -28.27 -14.79
N ASN A 57 -22.28 -29.24 -15.72
CA ASN A 57 -22.53 -28.95 -17.14
C ASN A 57 -23.81 -28.12 -17.33
N LEU A 58 -24.89 -28.49 -16.63
CA LEU A 58 -26.15 -27.76 -16.68
C LEU A 58 -26.01 -26.35 -16.08
N VAL A 59 -25.36 -26.22 -14.92
CA VAL A 59 -25.12 -24.91 -14.27
C VAL A 59 -24.36 -23.98 -15.19
N LEU A 60 -23.22 -24.42 -15.73
CA LEU A 60 -22.37 -23.61 -16.61
C LEU A 60 -23.09 -23.21 -17.90
N GLY A 61 -23.96 -24.06 -18.43
CA GLY A 61 -24.82 -23.73 -19.58
C GLY A 61 -25.90 -22.69 -19.27
N LEU A 62 -26.43 -22.66 -18.04
CA LEU A 62 -27.39 -21.62 -17.62
C LEU A 62 -26.71 -20.26 -17.40
N LEU A 63 -25.46 -20.26 -16.93
CA LEU A 63 -24.70 -19.03 -16.68
C LEU A 63 -24.49 -18.19 -17.94
N SER A 64 -24.46 -18.82 -19.12
CA SER A 64 -24.34 -18.16 -20.43
C SER A 64 -25.69 -17.92 -21.14
N SER A 65 -26.82 -18.12 -20.47
CA SER A 65 -28.14 -17.89 -21.09
C SER A 65 -28.34 -16.43 -21.52
N ASP A 66 -29.22 -16.19 -22.49
CA ASP A 66 -29.51 -14.82 -22.99
C ASP A 66 -30.05 -13.90 -21.89
N ASN A 67 -30.76 -14.44 -20.90
CA ASN A 67 -31.26 -13.67 -19.76
C ASN A 67 -30.14 -13.37 -18.75
N ALA A 68 -29.26 -14.34 -18.46
CA ALA A 68 -28.11 -14.16 -17.58
C ALA A 68 -27.13 -13.11 -18.13
N SER A 69 -26.82 -13.19 -19.43
CA SER A 69 -25.92 -12.26 -20.11
C SER A 69 -26.48 -10.85 -20.24
N LYS A 70 -27.80 -10.68 -20.41
CA LYS A 70 -28.47 -9.37 -20.34
C LYS A 70 -28.43 -8.76 -18.94
N ALA A 71 -28.55 -9.58 -17.90
CA ALA A 71 -28.43 -9.11 -16.53
C ALA A 71 -26.99 -8.70 -16.21
N GLY A 72 -25.98 -9.37 -16.78
CA GLY A 72 -24.55 -9.13 -16.53
C GLY A 72 -24.07 -9.62 -15.17
N PHE A 73 -24.96 -10.20 -14.36
CA PHE A 73 -24.67 -10.98 -13.17
C PHE A 73 -25.77 -12.02 -13.03
N TYR A 74 -25.39 -13.28 -12.80
CA TYR A 74 -26.34 -14.37 -12.65
C TYR A 74 -25.78 -15.43 -11.71
N ASN A 75 -26.62 -15.93 -10.80
CA ASN A 75 -26.30 -17.06 -9.95
C ASN A 75 -27.43 -18.10 -10.04
N THR A 76 -27.07 -19.37 -9.90
CA THR A 76 -28.02 -20.48 -9.95
C THR A 76 -27.46 -21.69 -9.23
N SER A 77 -28.31 -22.68 -8.95
CA SER A 77 -27.87 -23.97 -8.44
C SER A 77 -28.69 -25.10 -9.04
N ILE A 78 -28.06 -26.26 -9.30
CA ILE A 78 -28.72 -27.46 -9.82
C ILE A 78 -28.29 -28.68 -9.00
N GLY A 79 -29.22 -29.61 -8.82
CA GLY A 79 -29.00 -30.87 -8.11
C GLY A 79 -29.49 -30.86 -6.67
N GLU A 80 -29.39 -32.02 -6.04
CA GLU A 80 -29.66 -32.24 -4.62
C GLU A 80 -28.38 -32.71 -3.92
N GLU A 81 -28.31 -32.49 -2.61
CA GLU A 81 -27.16 -32.93 -1.80
C GLU A 81 -26.97 -34.45 -1.91
N PRO A 82 -25.73 -34.96 -2.07
CA PRO A 82 -24.45 -34.24 -2.01
C PRO A 82 -23.92 -33.73 -3.36
N ASN A 83 -24.67 -33.86 -4.46
CA ASN A 83 -24.22 -33.53 -5.82
C ASN A 83 -24.69 -32.15 -6.29
N LYS A 84 -25.09 -31.28 -5.37
CA LYS A 84 -25.60 -29.96 -5.69
C LYS A 84 -24.45 -29.06 -6.13
N VAL A 85 -24.68 -28.30 -7.20
CA VAL A 85 -23.69 -27.37 -7.76
C VAL A 85 -24.26 -25.97 -7.72
N TYR A 86 -23.52 -25.05 -7.14
CA TYR A 86 -23.77 -23.61 -7.16
C TYR A 86 -22.88 -22.98 -8.23
N GLY A 87 -23.44 -22.12 -9.08
CA GLY A 87 -22.70 -21.40 -10.12
C GLY A 87 -23.01 -19.91 -10.12
N GLN A 88 -22.02 -19.11 -10.48
CA GLN A 88 -22.15 -17.66 -10.60
C GLN A 88 -21.32 -17.14 -11.77
N SER A 89 -21.89 -16.23 -12.54
CA SER A 89 -21.21 -15.45 -13.57
C SER A 89 -21.37 -13.95 -13.33
N LEU A 90 -20.33 -13.19 -13.65
CA LEU A 90 -20.32 -11.73 -13.59
C LEU A 90 -19.60 -11.18 -14.82
N CYS A 91 -20.25 -10.28 -15.55
CA CYS A 91 -19.65 -9.50 -16.62
C CYS A 91 -19.18 -8.14 -16.12
N ARG A 92 -18.14 -7.61 -16.76
CA ARG A 92 -17.62 -6.28 -16.46
C ARG A 92 -18.71 -5.22 -16.68
N GLY A 93 -18.82 -4.28 -15.74
CA GLY A 93 -19.98 -3.38 -15.66
C GLY A 93 -20.14 -2.40 -16.82
N ASP A 94 -19.10 -2.17 -17.64
CA ASP A 94 -19.14 -1.32 -18.83
C ASP A 94 -19.61 -2.04 -20.11
N ILE A 95 -19.85 -3.37 -20.05
CA ILE A 95 -20.30 -4.16 -21.19
C ILE A 95 -21.82 -4.01 -21.36
N SER A 96 -22.22 -3.18 -22.33
CA SER A 96 -23.63 -2.98 -22.70
C SER A 96 -24.14 -3.99 -23.73
N ASN A 97 -23.24 -4.68 -24.45
CA ASN A 97 -23.59 -5.69 -25.43
C ASN A 97 -23.69 -7.08 -24.78
N SER A 98 -24.92 -7.57 -24.62
CA SER A 98 -25.19 -8.89 -24.01
C SER A 98 -24.51 -10.04 -24.77
N THR A 99 -24.28 -9.92 -26.08
CA THR A 99 -23.59 -10.96 -26.87
C THR A 99 -22.13 -11.09 -26.46
N VAL A 100 -21.42 -9.98 -26.20
CA VAL A 100 -20.02 -10.00 -25.76
C VAL A 100 -19.89 -10.63 -24.37
N CYS A 101 -20.80 -10.26 -23.46
CA CYS A 101 -20.88 -10.86 -22.13
C CYS A 101 -21.16 -12.37 -22.21
N LYS A 102 -22.10 -12.78 -23.06
CA LYS A 102 -22.43 -14.19 -23.30
C LYS A 102 -21.24 -15.00 -23.83
N GLU A 103 -20.61 -14.54 -24.90
CA GLU A 103 -19.45 -15.21 -25.51
C GLU A 103 -18.30 -15.38 -24.52
N CYS A 104 -18.04 -14.36 -23.67
CA CYS A 104 -17.05 -14.47 -22.61
C CYS A 104 -17.40 -15.55 -21.58
N ILE A 105 -18.66 -15.58 -21.10
CA ILE A 105 -19.10 -16.57 -20.12
C ILE A 105 -19.05 -17.98 -20.72
N GLU A 106 -19.47 -18.16 -21.97
CA GLU A 106 -19.41 -19.47 -22.66
C GLU A 106 -17.98 -19.98 -22.74
N LYS A 107 -17.04 -19.11 -23.12
CA LYS A 107 -15.63 -19.46 -23.20
C LYS A 107 -15.03 -19.78 -21.83
N ALA A 108 -15.31 -18.94 -20.83
CA ALA A 108 -14.88 -19.16 -19.45
C ALA A 108 -15.42 -20.47 -18.87
N SER A 109 -16.69 -20.79 -19.11
CA SER A 109 -17.33 -22.05 -18.73
C SER A 109 -16.67 -23.27 -19.39
N GLN A 110 -16.29 -23.19 -20.67
CA GLN A 110 -15.58 -24.27 -21.34
C GLN A 110 -14.17 -24.45 -20.76
N ASP A 111 -13.44 -23.35 -20.57
CA ASP A 111 -12.04 -23.41 -20.16
C ASP A 111 -11.87 -23.83 -18.70
N ILE A 112 -12.76 -23.38 -17.80
CA ILE A 112 -12.74 -23.83 -16.40
C ILE A 112 -13.05 -25.32 -16.27
N MET A 113 -13.92 -25.86 -17.14
CA MET A 113 -14.28 -27.27 -17.14
C MET A 113 -13.19 -28.17 -17.74
N ASN A 114 -12.42 -27.65 -18.68
CA ASN A 114 -11.27 -28.36 -19.26
C ASN A 114 -10.04 -28.30 -18.34
N SER A 115 -9.87 -27.21 -17.60
CA SER A 115 -8.68 -26.96 -16.80
C SER A 115 -8.79 -27.43 -15.35
N CYS A 116 -10.01 -27.62 -14.84
CA CYS A 116 -10.27 -27.90 -13.43
C CYS A 116 -11.07 -29.19 -13.22
N ARG A 117 -10.71 -29.97 -12.20
CA ARG A 117 -11.46 -31.16 -11.74
C ARG A 117 -11.95 -31.07 -10.29
N SER A 118 -11.66 -29.96 -9.62
CA SER A 118 -12.09 -29.69 -8.25
C SER A 118 -13.59 -29.38 -8.22
N GLU A 119 -14.29 -29.76 -7.16
CA GLU A 119 -15.68 -29.39 -6.93
C GLU A 119 -15.88 -27.90 -6.58
N ASN A 120 -14.79 -27.14 -6.49
CA ASN A 120 -14.79 -25.69 -6.34
C ASN A 120 -13.78 -25.07 -7.30
N ALA A 121 -14.19 -24.09 -8.10
CA ALA A 121 -13.28 -23.41 -9.02
C ALA A 121 -13.76 -22.00 -9.39
N MET A 122 -12.81 -21.17 -9.83
CA MET A 122 -13.07 -19.83 -10.37
C MET A 122 -12.14 -19.52 -11.53
N ILE A 123 -12.63 -18.83 -12.55
CA ILE A 123 -11.87 -18.33 -13.69
C ILE A 123 -12.16 -16.86 -13.92
N TRP A 124 -11.13 -16.08 -14.25
CA TRP A 124 -11.24 -14.65 -14.54
C TRP A 124 -10.75 -14.34 -15.95
N TYR A 125 -11.55 -13.57 -16.68
CA TYR A 125 -11.24 -12.95 -17.96
C TYR A 125 -11.28 -11.44 -17.86
N ASN A 126 -10.77 -10.74 -18.88
CA ASN A 126 -10.85 -9.28 -18.96
C ASN A 126 -12.29 -8.73 -18.95
N LEU A 127 -13.25 -9.52 -19.43
CA LEU A 127 -14.63 -9.11 -19.66
C LEU A 127 -15.64 -9.81 -18.76
N CYS A 128 -15.29 -10.94 -18.15
CA CYS A 128 -16.19 -11.70 -17.28
C CYS A 128 -15.43 -12.60 -16.30
N GLN A 129 -16.15 -13.16 -15.33
CA GLN A 129 -15.66 -14.20 -14.43
C GLN A 129 -16.74 -15.25 -14.20
N VAL A 130 -16.32 -16.49 -13.95
CA VAL A 130 -17.22 -17.63 -13.70
C VAL A 130 -16.68 -18.47 -12.53
N ARG A 131 -17.52 -18.72 -11.52
CA ARG A 131 -17.23 -19.67 -10.43
C ARG A 131 -18.29 -20.72 -10.29
N TYR A 132 -17.87 -21.87 -9.78
CA TYR A 132 -18.76 -22.90 -9.26
C TYR A 132 -18.24 -23.49 -7.95
N SER A 133 -19.13 -24.07 -7.17
CA SER A 133 -18.83 -24.69 -5.88
C SER A 133 -19.88 -25.73 -5.51
N PHE A 134 -19.49 -26.79 -4.81
CA PHE A 134 -20.42 -27.70 -4.14
C PHE A 134 -21.14 -27.06 -2.94
N GLN A 135 -20.60 -25.97 -2.40
CA GLN A 135 -21.20 -25.18 -1.31
C GLN A 135 -21.78 -23.87 -1.81
N SER A 136 -22.82 -23.39 -1.11
CA SER A 136 -23.38 -22.05 -1.30
C SER A 136 -22.33 -20.95 -1.07
N PHE A 137 -22.52 -19.80 -1.72
CA PHE A 137 -21.55 -18.70 -1.72
C PHE A 137 -21.67 -17.74 -0.52
N ASP A 138 -22.17 -18.19 0.62
CA ASP A 138 -22.58 -17.33 1.75
C ASP A 138 -21.42 -16.77 2.60
N VAL A 139 -20.15 -17.06 2.23
CA VAL A 139 -18.96 -16.59 2.98
C VAL A 139 -18.36 -15.36 2.30
N VAL A 140 -18.39 -14.22 3.01
CA VAL A 140 -17.97 -12.88 2.54
C VAL A 140 -16.45 -12.66 2.65
N ALA A 141 -15.67 -13.69 2.99
CA ALA A 141 -14.24 -13.54 3.19
C ALA A 141 -13.53 -13.04 1.92
N TYR A 142 -12.83 -11.91 2.06
CA TYR A 142 -11.99 -11.38 1.00
C TYR A 142 -10.87 -12.37 0.68
N THR A 143 -10.71 -12.71 -0.60
CA THR A 143 -9.74 -13.71 -1.08
C THR A 143 -8.93 -13.08 -2.20
N GLY A 144 -8.11 -12.10 -1.84
CA GLY A 144 -7.22 -11.38 -2.76
C GLY A 144 -6.21 -12.32 -3.42
N LYS A 145 -6.05 -12.20 -4.74
CA LYS A 145 -5.08 -12.91 -5.57
C LYS A 145 -4.38 -11.90 -6.48
N TYR A 146 -3.07 -12.09 -6.60
CA TYR A 146 -2.18 -11.28 -7.43
C TYR A 146 -1.83 -12.05 -8.71
N PRO A 147 -2.34 -11.64 -9.89
CA PRO A 147 -2.00 -12.29 -11.15
C PRO A 147 -0.52 -12.05 -11.51
N LYS A 148 0.14 -13.05 -12.11
CA LYS A 148 1.52 -12.92 -12.63
C LYS A 148 1.67 -11.77 -13.64
N GLN A 149 0.59 -11.40 -14.32
CA GLN A 149 0.55 -10.29 -15.27
C GLN A 149 0.98 -8.95 -14.63
N ASN A 150 0.81 -8.79 -13.31
CA ASN A 150 1.32 -7.61 -12.60
C ASN A 150 2.86 -7.50 -12.69
N ASP A 151 3.58 -8.63 -12.77
CA ASP A 151 5.03 -8.63 -12.83
C ASP A 151 5.58 -8.19 -14.19
N GLU A 152 4.76 -8.31 -15.23
CA GLU A 152 5.09 -7.92 -16.61
C GLU A 152 4.92 -6.41 -16.85
N GLU A 153 4.20 -5.71 -15.97
CA GLU A 153 3.97 -4.28 -16.08
C GLU A 153 5.25 -3.48 -15.78
N LYS A 154 5.50 -2.46 -16.60
CA LYS A 154 6.69 -1.59 -16.51
C LYS A 154 6.66 -0.75 -15.25
N ASN A 155 7.82 -0.40 -14.71
CA ASN A 155 7.88 0.53 -13.59
C ASN A 155 7.60 1.97 -14.03
N VAL A 156 6.89 2.73 -13.19
CA VAL A 156 6.70 4.17 -13.39
C VAL A 156 7.96 4.95 -13.04
N SER A 157 8.14 6.11 -13.65
CA SER A 157 9.33 6.94 -13.46
C SER A 157 9.38 7.64 -12.10
N ASP A 158 8.23 7.96 -11.51
CA ASP A 158 8.08 8.58 -10.18
C ASP A 158 7.01 7.83 -9.37
N PRO A 159 7.41 6.74 -8.66
CA PRO A 159 6.49 5.88 -7.91
C PRO A 159 5.74 6.60 -6.78
N ILE A 160 6.36 7.58 -6.13
CA ILE A 160 5.76 8.29 -4.99
C ILE A 160 4.58 9.13 -5.49
N ARG A 161 4.83 9.94 -6.53
CA ARG A 161 3.80 10.77 -7.15
C ARG A 161 2.76 9.93 -7.90
N PHE A 162 3.16 8.81 -8.50
CA PHE A 162 2.20 7.91 -9.15
C PHE A 162 1.27 7.27 -8.14
N ARG A 163 1.79 6.77 -7.00
CA ARG A 163 1.01 6.19 -5.92
C ARG A 163 -0.03 7.16 -5.37
N GLU A 164 0.33 8.44 -5.25
CA GLU A 164 -0.58 9.52 -4.87
C GLU A 164 -1.81 9.59 -5.79
N TYR A 165 -1.59 9.72 -7.10
CA TYR A 165 -2.66 9.82 -8.11
C TYR A 165 -3.48 8.55 -8.21
N LEU A 166 -2.81 7.39 -8.20
CA LEU A 166 -3.44 6.09 -8.19
C LEU A 166 -4.34 5.93 -6.95
N SER A 167 -3.85 6.33 -5.77
CA SER A 167 -4.60 6.21 -4.52
C SER A 167 -5.89 7.00 -4.56
N PHE A 168 -5.84 8.24 -5.07
CA PHE A 168 -7.02 9.06 -5.21
C PHE A 168 -8.01 8.52 -6.24
N LEU A 169 -7.52 8.08 -7.41
CA LEU A 169 -8.36 7.46 -8.42
C LEU A 169 -9.10 6.26 -7.85
N MET A 170 -8.35 5.28 -7.31
CA MET A 170 -8.92 4.02 -6.87
C MET A 170 -9.83 4.19 -5.64
N ASN A 171 -9.52 5.09 -4.71
CA ASN A 171 -10.38 5.35 -3.55
C ASN A 171 -11.72 6.01 -3.92
N ASN A 172 -11.73 6.94 -4.88
CA ASN A 172 -12.98 7.53 -5.38
C ASN A 172 -13.82 6.49 -6.10
N LEU A 173 -13.21 5.68 -6.98
CA LEU A 173 -13.90 4.59 -7.67
C LEU A 173 -14.48 3.58 -6.68
N SER A 174 -13.73 3.19 -5.65
CA SER A 174 -14.20 2.28 -4.59
C SER A 174 -15.42 2.84 -3.85
N THR A 175 -15.39 4.13 -3.51
CA THR A 175 -16.52 4.81 -2.85
C THR A 175 -17.74 4.85 -3.75
N GLU A 176 -17.55 5.15 -5.03
CA GLU A 176 -18.63 5.18 -6.02
C GLU A 176 -19.26 3.80 -6.20
N ALA A 177 -18.46 2.76 -6.46
CA ALA A 177 -18.97 1.41 -6.63
C ALA A 177 -19.70 0.87 -5.38
N ALA A 178 -19.24 1.24 -4.18
CA ALA A 178 -19.91 0.90 -2.92
C ALA A 178 -21.20 1.72 -2.66
N SER A 179 -21.56 2.65 -3.53
CA SER A 179 -22.76 3.50 -3.39
C SER A 179 -23.80 3.30 -4.51
N VAL A 180 -23.40 2.66 -5.62
CA VAL A 180 -24.22 2.50 -6.83
C VAL A 180 -24.81 1.09 -6.89
N LYS A 181 -26.05 0.98 -7.39
CA LYS A 181 -26.78 -0.30 -7.52
C LYS A 181 -26.08 -1.36 -8.38
N ASN A 182 -25.23 -0.94 -9.34
CA ASN A 182 -24.51 -1.83 -10.23
C ASN A 182 -23.16 -2.33 -9.68
N MET A 183 -22.72 -1.81 -8.52
CA MET A 183 -21.48 -2.18 -7.82
C MET A 183 -20.23 -2.19 -8.71
N PHE A 184 -20.15 -1.20 -9.61
CA PHE A 184 -19.08 -1.02 -10.59
C PHE A 184 -18.82 0.47 -10.77
N ALA A 185 -17.55 0.84 -10.86
CA ALA A 185 -17.13 2.19 -11.23
C ALA A 185 -15.85 2.12 -12.07
N ALA A 186 -15.74 3.00 -13.06
CA ALA A 186 -14.55 3.17 -13.88
C ALA A 186 -14.28 4.67 -14.09
N GLY A 187 -13.02 5.03 -14.17
CA GLY A 187 -12.62 6.42 -14.31
C GLY A 187 -11.18 6.58 -14.71
N GLU A 188 -10.82 7.80 -15.03
CA GLU A 188 -9.50 8.17 -15.49
C GLU A 188 -9.01 9.41 -14.76
N ILE A 189 -7.70 9.53 -14.58
CA ILE A 189 -7.07 10.68 -13.95
C ILE A 189 -5.84 11.11 -14.74
N ASP A 190 -5.73 12.41 -14.99
CA ASP A 190 -4.56 12.97 -15.66
C ASP A 190 -3.32 12.86 -14.77
N TYR A 191 -2.28 12.21 -15.29
CA TYR A 191 -0.96 12.08 -14.65
C TYR A 191 0.07 12.93 -15.40
N PRO A 192 1.02 13.58 -14.69
CA PRO A 192 2.00 14.48 -15.30
C PRO A 192 2.72 13.90 -16.53
N GLY A 193 3.03 14.77 -17.50
CA GLY A 193 3.69 14.38 -18.74
C GLY A 193 2.77 13.89 -19.86
N LYS A 194 1.49 14.34 -19.87
CA LYS A 194 0.45 13.92 -20.83
C LYS A 194 0.15 12.41 -20.77
N LYS A 195 0.23 11.85 -19.58
CA LYS A 195 -0.09 10.45 -19.30
C LYS A 195 -1.43 10.42 -18.58
N THR A 196 -2.15 9.30 -18.64
CA THR A 196 -3.44 9.14 -17.96
C THR A 196 -3.41 7.80 -17.24
N ILE A 197 -3.96 7.73 -16.04
CA ILE A 197 -4.15 6.46 -15.31
C ILE A 197 -5.63 6.13 -15.44
N TYR A 198 -5.92 4.95 -16.00
CA TYR A 198 -7.25 4.40 -16.14
C TYR A 198 -7.46 3.39 -15.03
N GLY A 199 -8.59 3.46 -14.32
CA GLY A 199 -8.91 2.59 -13.21
C GLY A 199 -10.34 2.07 -13.27
N LEU A 200 -10.57 0.87 -12.77
CA LEU A 200 -11.91 0.35 -12.51
C LEU A 200 -11.93 -0.52 -11.26
N VAL A 201 -13.12 -0.60 -10.66
CA VAL A 201 -13.43 -1.47 -9.53
C VAL A 201 -14.78 -2.14 -9.74
N GLN A 202 -14.96 -3.34 -9.20
CA GLN A 202 -16.20 -4.07 -9.32
C GLN A 202 -16.42 -5.02 -8.14
N CYS A 203 -17.65 -5.12 -7.64
CA CYS A 203 -18.08 -6.19 -6.71
C CYS A 203 -19.13 -7.10 -7.37
N THR A 204 -19.30 -8.30 -6.83
CA THR A 204 -20.44 -9.17 -7.17
C THR A 204 -21.73 -8.58 -6.61
N ARG A 205 -22.85 -8.77 -7.32
CA ARG A 205 -24.11 -8.05 -7.02
C ARG A 205 -24.97 -8.70 -5.94
N ASP A 206 -24.53 -9.83 -5.42
CA ASP A 206 -25.10 -10.55 -4.28
C ASP A 206 -24.61 -10.02 -2.92
N MET A 207 -23.66 -9.06 -2.92
CA MET A 207 -23.12 -8.46 -1.70
C MET A 207 -23.93 -7.25 -1.19
N SER A 208 -23.76 -6.91 0.09
CA SER A 208 -24.21 -5.61 0.61
C SER A 208 -23.27 -4.48 0.17
N LEU A 209 -23.76 -3.24 0.14
CA LEU A 209 -22.96 -2.06 -0.17
C LEU A 209 -21.78 -1.88 0.81
N GLU A 210 -22.01 -2.17 2.10
CA GLU A 210 -20.98 -2.14 3.14
C GLU A 210 -19.88 -3.20 2.91
N ASN A 211 -20.28 -4.43 2.58
CA ASN A 211 -19.33 -5.50 2.29
C ASN A 211 -18.55 -5.22 1.00
N CYS A 212 -19.18 -4.61 -0.01
CA CYS A 212 -18.48 -4.16 -1.21
C CYS A 212 -17.43 -3.09 -0.88
N GLY A 213 -17.77 -2.10 -0.03
CA GLY A 213 -16.81 -1.11 0.45
C GLY A 213 -15.63 -1.72 1.21
N SER A 214 -15.89 -2.66 2.12
CA SER A 214 -14.84 -3.38 2.88
C SER A 214 -13.94 -4.22 1.95
N CYS A 215 -14.53 -4.94 1.00
CA CYS A 215 -13.81 -5.75 0.02
C CYS A 215 -12.90 -4.87 -0.86
N LEU A 216 -13.44 -3.77 -1.39
CA LEU A 216 -12.67 -2.84 -2.23
C LEU A 216 -11.60 -2.09 -1.44
N SER A 217 -11.81 -1.81 -0.15
CA SER A 217 -10.78 -1.25 0.74
C SER A 217 -9.62 -2.23 0.95
N SER A 218 -9.93 -3.53 1.09
CA SER A 218 -8.92 -4.59 1.17
C SER A 218 -8.14 -4.70 -0.13
N ALA A 219 -8.84 -4.80 -1.26
CA ALA A 219 -8.24 -4.82 -2.60
C ALA A 219 -7.43 -3.56 -2.93
N PHE A 220 -7.83 -2.41 -2.41
CA PHE A 220 -7.09 -1.16 -2.55
C PHE A 220 -5.76 -1.18 -1.79
N THR A 221 -5.77 -1.71 -0.57
CA THR A 221 -4.54 -1.91 0.22
C THR A 221 -3.58 -2.85 -0.51
N GLU A 222 -4.11 -3.92 -1.11
CA GLU A 222 -3.33 -4.86 -1.91
C GLU A 222 -2.77 -4.24 -3.20
N ILE A 223 -3.58 -3.52 -3.98
CA ILE A 223 -3.13 -2.94 -5.25
C ILE A 223 -2.07 -1.86 -5.04
N THR A 224 -2.20 -1.09 -3.96
CA THR A 224 -1.23 -0.05 -3.60
C THR A 224 0.07 -0.65 -3.07
N ALA A 225 0.00 -1.77 -2.34
CA ALA A 225 1.19 -2.50 -1.90
C ALA A 225 1.91 -3.21 -3.08
N CYS A 226 1.16 -3.92 -3.93
CA CYS A 226 1.74 -4.69 -5.04
C CYS A 226 2.29 -3.80 -6.15
N CYS A 227 1.49 -2.85 -6.61
CA CYS A 227 1.62 -2.38 -7.98
C CYS A 227 1.69 -0.84 -8.09
N SER A 228 1.71 -0.10 -6.98
CA SER A 228 1.80 1.38 -7.00
C SER A 228 3.08 1.97 -7.58
N TYR A 229 4.06 1.14 -7.95
CA TYR A 229 5.27 1.51 -8.65
C TYR A 229 5.30 1.02 -10.11
N ARG A 230 4.18 0.49 -10.62
CA ARG A 230 4.04 -0.06 -11.98
C ARG A 230 3.03 0.73 -12.82
N GLU A 231 3.16 0.67 -14.14
CA GLU A 231 2.26 1.31 -15.11
C GLU A 231 0.90 0.58 -15.21
N GLY A 232 0.76 -0.56 -14.56
CA GLY A 232 -0.50 -1.29 -14.43
C GLY A 232 -0.51 -2.23 -13.23
N GLY A 233 -1.71 -2.66 -12.84
CA GLY A 233 -1.92 -3.62 -11.77
C GLY A 233 -3.36 -4.12 -11.72
N ILE A 234 -3.52 -5.39 -11.36
CA ILE A 234 -4.80 -6.10 -11.23
C ILE A 234 -4.81 -6.83 -9.89
N ILE A 235 -5.89 -6.69 -9.14
CA ILE A 235 -6.22 -7.52 -7.98
C ILE A 235 -7.51 -8.27 -8.30
N LEU A 236 -7.44 -9.59 -8.22
CA LEU A 236 -8.58 -10.47 -8.40
C LEU A 236 -9.03 -10.99 -7.04
N SER A 237 -10.32 -11.03 -6.79
CA SER A 237 -10.88 -11.76 -5.65
C SER A 237 -12.18 -12.44 -6.07
N ARG A 238 -12.66 -13.38 -5.25
CA ARG A 238 -13.92 -14.09 -5.52
C ARG A 238 -15.12 -13.14 -5.58
N THR A 239 -15.05 -11.99 -4.91
CA THR A 239 -16.19 -11.11 -4.63
C THR A 239 -15.98 -9.66 -5.05
N CYS A 240 -14.74 -9.17 -5.16
CA CYS A 240 -14.45 -7.87 -5.74
C CYS A 240 -13.12 -7.86 -6.48
N ASN A 241 -13.00 -7.04 -7.52
CA ASN A 241 -11.78 -6.90 -8.32
C ASN A 241 -11.43 -5.43 -8.51
N MET A 242 -10.14 -5.16 -8.68
CA MET A 242 -9.61 -3.82 -8.91
C MET A 242 -8.54 -3.87 -9.99
N ARG A 243 -8.55 -2.90 -10.93
CA ARG A 243 -7.53 -2.82 -11.98
C ARG A 243 -7.21 -1.38 -12.33
N PHE A 244 -5.94 -1.10 -12.57
CA PHE A 244 -5.52 0.15 -13.21
C PHE A 244 -4.46 -0.11 -14.28
N GLN A 245 -4.40 0.73 -15.32
CA GLN A 245 -3.36 0.74 -16.35
C GLN A 245 -3.19 2.14 -16.93
N MET A 246 -2.02 2.44 -17.51
CA MET A 246 -1.79 3.71 -18.22
C MET A 246 -2.35 3.74 -19.65
N SER A 247 -2.80 2.60 -20.18
CA SER A 247 -3.53 2.49 -21.45
C SER A 247 -5.01 2.24 -21.18
N GLN A 248 -5.90 2.86 -21.94
CA GLN A 248 -7.35 2.66 -21.80
C GLN A 248 -7.76 1.21 -22.11
N PHE A 249 -8.53 0.57 -21.21
CA PHE A 249 -8.96 -0.84 -21.32
C PHE A 249 -10.47 -1.06 -21.08
N PHE A 250 -11.24 0.02 -20.96
CA PHE A 250 -12.70 0.04 -20.83
C PHE A 250 -13.33 1.10 -21.73
N ASN A 251 -14.65 1.03 -21.94
CA ASN A 251 -15.35 1.96 -22.82
C ASN A 251 -15.41 3.38 -22.22
N ALA A 252 -14.95 4.39 -22.98
CA ALA A 252 -14.91 5.80 -22.58
C ALA A 252 -16.28 6.37 -22.14
N SER A 253 -17.38 5.80 -22.65
CA SER A 253 -18.75 6.21 -22.29
C SER A 253 -19.09 5.97 -20.82
N SER A 254 -18.33 5.10 -20.15
CA SER A 254 -18.54 4.66 -18.76
C SER A 254 -17.52 5.29 -17.80
N ALA A 255 -16.65 6.17 -18.30
CA ALA A 255 -15.52 6.74 -17.57
C ALA A 255 -15.86 8.11 -16.99
N TYR A 256 -15.63 8.31 -15.69
CA TYR A 256 -15.59 9.65 -15.12
C TYR A 256 -14.15 10.17 -15.09
N LEU A 257 -13.93 11.37 -15.63
CA LEU A 257 -12.65 12.06 -15.52
C LEU A 257 -12.54 12.66 -14.11
N LEU A 258 -11.64 12.09 -13.31
CA LEU A 258 -11.27 12.59 -11.99
C LEU A 258 -10.14 13.60 -12.14
N VAL A 259 -10.25 14.69 -11.39
CA VAL A 259 -9.19 15.71 -11.29
C VAL A 259 -8.44 15.46 -9.99
N TYR A 260 -7.15 15.11 -10.08
CA TYR A 260 -6.32 14.94 -8.89
C TYR A 260 -6.17 16.29 -8.19
N PRO A 261 -6.45 16.40 -6.88
CA PRO A 261 -6.26 17.63 -6.12
C PRO A 261 -4.77 17.91 -5.94
N THR A 262 -4.13 18.46 -6.96
CA THR A 262 -2.72 18.87 -6.89
C THR A 262 -2.59 20.15 -6.07
N SER A 263 -2.32 20.04 -4.78
CA SER A 263 -1.73 21.15 -4.02
C SER A 263 -0.20 21.11 -4.14
N THR A 264 0.34 21.09 -5.37
CA THR A 264 1.75 21.42 -5.59
C THR A 264 1.84 22.54 -6.61
N ALA A 265 2.15 23.69 -6.05
CA ALA A 265 2.75 24.80 -6.73
C ALA A 265 3.97 24.42 -7.58
N GLN A 266 3.77 24.15 -8.86
CA GLN A 266 4.48 24.81 -9.95
C GLN A 266 3.84 24.40 -11.29
N ASP A 267 3.37 25.44 -11.98
CA ASP A 267 2.91 25.58 -13.36
C ASP A 267 1.64 24.87 -13.89
N GLN A 268 0.55 25.66 -13.77
CA GLN A 268 -0.48 25.97 -14.78
C GLN A 268 -1.49 24.88 -15.18
N ASN A 269 -2.66 24.84 -14.52
CA ASN A 269 -3.88 25.52 -14.99
C ASN A 269 -5.13 25.35 -14.08
N ASP A 270 -5.00 24.93 -12.81
CA ASP A 270 -6.15 24.89 -11.91
C ASP A 270 -6.40 26.25 -11.25
N GLY A 271 -7.66 26.70 -11.33
CA GLY A 271 -8.09 27.97 -10.76
C GLY A 271 -8.19 27.95 -9.23
N PRO A 272 -8.46 29.11 -8.61
CA PRO A 272 -8.62 29.24 -7.16
C PRO A 272 -9.67 28.29 -6.57
N VAL A 273 -9.34 27.59 -5.48
CA VAL A 273 -10.22 26.59 -4.85
C VAL A 273 -11.14 27.23 -3.82
N TYR A 274 -12.45 27.19 -4.07
CA TYR A 274 -13.46 27.72 -3.14
C TYR A 274 -13.61 26.83 -1.90
N LEU A 275 -13.67 27.45 -0.72
CA LEU A 275 -13.87 26.73 0.55
C LEU A 275 -15.24 27.02 1.15
N TYR A 276 -15.52 28.28 1.46
CA TYR A 276 -16.74 28.67 2.16
C TYR A 276 -17.00 30.17 2.02
N HIS A 277 -18.25 30.60 2.18
CA HIS A 277 -18.59 32.01 2.35
C HIS A 277 -19.71 32.17 3.38
N ASN A 278 -19.78 33.35 3.98
CA ASN A 278 -20.87 33.74 4.85
C ASN A 278 -21.38 35.13 4.48
N CYS A 279 -22.69 35.22 4.21
CA CYS A 279 -23.38 36.49 4.02
C CYS A 279 -24.16 36.84 5.30
N SER A 280 -24.00 38.05 5.84
CA SER A 280 -24.69 38.48 7.06
C SER A 280 -24.98 40.00 7.08
N GLY A 281 -25.51 40.52 8.19
CA GLY A 281 -25.74 41.97 8.40
C GLY A 281 -27.07 42.53 7.89
N GLY A 282 -28.04 41.66 7.54
CA GLY A 282 -29.35 42.06 7.03
C GLY A 282 -29.35 42.40 5.53
N ASN A 283 -30.54 42.42 4.92
CA ASN A 283 -30.70 42.62 3.48
C ASN A 283 -30.85 44.11 3.13
N THR A 284 -30.13 44.54 2.10
CA THR A 284 -30.32 45.81 1.41
C THR A 284 -31.36 45.65 0.30
N THR A 285 -31.96 46.76 -0.14
CA THR A 285 -32.80 46.78 -1.34
C THR A 285 -31.94 46.69 -2.60
N ALA A 286 -32.47 46.02 -3.64
CA ALA A 286 -31.75 45.70 -4.88
C ALA A 286 -31.14 46.92 -5.61
N ASN A 287 -31.59 48.14 -5.34
CA ASN A 287 -31.11 49.39 -5.96
C ASN A 287 -30.52 50.40 -4.95
N SER A 288 -30.02 49.94 -3.81
CA SER A 288 -29.39 50.84 -2.82
C SER A 288 -28.04 51.39 -3.31
N ALA A 289 -27.72 52.64 -2.95
CA ALA A 289 -26.39 53.23 -3.17
C ALA A 289 -25.28 52.37 -2.56
N TYR A 290 -25.57 51.73 -1.42
CA TYR A 290 -24.68 50.76 -0.78
C TYR A 290 -24.28 49.61 -1.73
N ARG A 291 -25.23 49.02 -2.45
CA ARG A 291 -24.96 47.92 -3.40
C ARG A 291 -24.05 48.37 -4.55
N LEU A 292 -24.26 49.58 -5.07
CA LEU A 292 -23.41 50.15 -6.12
C LEU A 292 -21.99 50.40 -5.60
N ASN A 293 -21.86 50.87 -4.35
CA ASN A 293 -20.57 51.06 -3.70
C ASN A 293 -19.86 49.71 -3.45
N VAL A 294 -20.58 48.62 -3.14
CA VAL A 294 -20.01 47.26 -3.06
C VAL A 294 -19.43 46.82 -4.42
N GLY A 295 -20.15 47.04 -5.52
CA GLY A 295 -19.65 46.72 -6.87
C GLY A 295 -18.41 47.53 -7.26
N THR A 296 -18.38 48.80 -6.88
CA THR A 296 -17.22 49.69 -7.08
C THR A 296 -16.02 49.22 -6.25
N LEU A 297 -16.25 48.88 -4.98
CA LEU A 297 -15.24 48.31 -4.08
C LEU A 297 -14.65 47.01 -4.65
N PHE A 298 -15.47 46.10 -5.14
CA PHE A 298 -15.00 44.85 -5.76
C PHE A 298 -14.15 45.08 -7.01
N SER A 299 -14.49 46.09 -7.80
CA SER A 299 -13.69 46.49 -8.97
C SER A 299 -12.33 47.02 -8.54
N SER A 300 -12.30 47.85 -7.49
CA SER A 300 -11.06 48.37 -6.88
C SER A 300 -10.18 47.25 -6.33
N LEU A 301 -10.72 46.38 -5.47
CA LEU A 301 -9.98 45.27 -4.85
C LEU A 301 -9.41 44.30 -5.89
N SER A 302 -10.16 44.02 -6.97
CA SER A 302 -9.73 43.14 -8.07
C SER A 302 -8.66 43.75 -8.98
N SER A 303 -8.59 45.08 -9.04
CA SER A 303 -7.59 45.79 -9.84
C SER A 303 -6.23 45.88 -9.14
N ASN A 304 -6.23 45.92 -7.80
CA ASN A 304 -5.05 46.12 -6.96
C ASN A 304 -4.54 44.81 -6.30
N SER A 305 -4.84 43.66 -6.90
CA SER A 305 -4.67 42.34 -6.26
C SER A 305 -3.23 41.82 -6.29
N THR A 306 -2.34 42.44 -5.51
CA THR A 306 -0.94 41.98 -5.38
C THR A 306 -0.73 40.96 -4.28
N GLU A 307 -1.15 41.27 -3.05
CA GLU A 307 -1.03 40.39 -1.88
C GLU A 307 -2.06 40.70 -0.78
N TYR A 308 -2.19 41.97 -0.40
CA TYR A 308 -3.19 42.48 0.53
C TYR A 308 -3.54 43.91 0.14
N SER A 309 -4.82 44.26 0.20
CA SER A 309 -5.28 45.65 0.09
C SER A 309 -6.57 45.80 0.87
N ASN A 310 -6.76 46.97 1.44
CA ASN A 310 -8.05 47.43 1.92
C ASN A 310 -8.49 48.66 1.12
N ASP A 311 -9.79 48.92 1.09
CA ASP A 311 -10.37 50.09 0.42
C ASP A 311 -11.72 50.46 1.05
N THR A 312 -12.11 51.72 0.90
CA THR A 312 -13.36 52.28 1.40
C THR A 312 -14.07 53.06 0.30
N VAL A 313 -15.32 52.70 0.02
CA VAL A 313 -16.13 53.36 -1.02
C VAL A 313 -17.40 53.93 -0.42
N GLY A 314 -17.77 55.15 -0.81
CA GLY A 314 -18.97 55.85 -0.35
C GLY A 314 -18.68 56.94 0.69
N THR A 315 -19.32 58.10 0.52
CA THR A 315 -19.05 59.30 1.33
C THR A 315 -19.95 59.41 2.57
N SER A 316 -21.19 58.93 2.49
CA SER A 316 -22.19 59.05 3.56
C SER A 316 -22.19 57.81 4.47
N SER A 317 -22.60 57.97 5.73
CA SER A 317 -22.58 56.87 6.71
C SER A 317 -23.55 55.72 6.39
N SER A 318 -24.56 55.97 5.56
CA SER A 318 -25.59 54.99 5.17
C SER A 318 -25.21 54.12 3.97
N ASP A 319 -24.27 54.58 3.13
CA ASP A 319 -23.84 53.91 1.89
C ASP A 319 -22.36 53.54 1.86
N ARG A 320 -21.58 53.92 2.88
CA ARG A 320 -20.15 53.58 2.99
C ARG A 320 -19.90 52.08 3.19
N VAL A 321 -18.98 51.54 2.41
CA VAL A 321 -18.56 50.13 2.41
C VAL A 321 -17.06 50.06 2.65
N TYR A 322 -16.66 49.20 3.58
CA TYR A 322 -15.26 48.87 3.85
C TYR A 322 -14.99 47.46 3.30
N GLY A 323 -13.87 47.26 2.64
CA GLY A 323 -13.47 45.93 2.21
C GLY A 323 -11.96 45.72 2.19
N LEU A 324 -11.58 44.45 2.21
CA LEU A 324 -10.20 44.04 2.01
C LEU A 324 -10.14 42.67 1.35
N PHE A 325 -8.96 42.35 0.81
CA PHE A 325 -8.59 40.97 0.52
C PHE A 325 -7.22 40.65 1.14
N MET A 326 -6.97 39.37 1.39
CA MET A 326 -5.68 38.84 1.80
C MET A 326 -5.42 37.54 1.06
N CYS A 327 -4.30 37.47 0.34
CA CYS A 327 -3.83 36.24 -0.27
C CYS A 327 -2.93 35.45 0.69
N ARG A 328 -2.91 34.13 0.53
CA ARG A 328 -2.05 33.25 1.31
C ARG A 328 -0.59 33.52 0.99
N GLY A 329 0.28 33.44 2.00
CA GLY A 329 1.60 34.03 1.90
C GLY A 329 2.52 33.46 0.82
N ASP A 330 2.30 32.21 0.42
CA ASP A 330 3.05 31.50 -0.61
C ASP A 330 2.42 31.58 -2.02
N VAL A 331 1.29 32.28 -2.18
CA VAL A 331 0.55 32.37 -3.44
C VAL A 331 1.18 33.42 -4.37
N PRO A 332 1.49 33.09 -5.63
CA PRO A 332 2.01 34.06 -6.59
C PRO A 332 0.94 35.08 -7.00
N THR A 333 1.39 36.30 -7.32
CA THR A 333 0.55 37.46 -7.64
C THR A 333 -0.52 37.18 -8.70
N ALA A 334 -0.21 36.41 -9.74
CA ALA A 334 -1.17 36.07 -10.79
C ALA A 334 -2.36 35.23 -10.26
N LEU A 335 -2.08 34.22 -9.44
CA LEU A 335 -3.10 33.36 -8.84
C LEU A 335 -3.89 34.10 -7.75
N CYS A 336 -3.21 34.95 -6.96
CA CYS A 336 -3.85 35.86 -6.02
C CYS A 336 -4.87 36.76 -6.72
N ARG A 337 -4.50 37.39 -7.84
CA ARG A 337 -5.39 38.23 -8.64
C ARG A 337 -6.60 37.45 -9.18
N GLN A 338 -6.38 36.25 -9.69
CA GLN A 338 -7.47 35.39 -10.16
C GLN A 338 -8.42 35.00 -9.01
N CYS A 339 -7.88 34.71 -7.82
CA CYS A 339 -8.65 34.38 -6.63
C CYS A 339 -9.55 35.54 -6.20
N VAL A 340 -9.00 36.75 -6.10
CA VAL A 340 -9.78 37.94 -5.73
C VAL A 340 -10.88 38.23 -6.76
N LEU A 341 -10.58 38.08 -8.06
CA LEU A 341 -11.58 38.22 -9.13
C LEU A 341 -12.72 37.19 -9.02
N ASN A 342 -12.41 35.93 -8.72
CA ASN A 342 -13.42 34.89 -8.55
C ASN A 342 -14.24 35.10 -7.27
N ALA A 343 -13.57 35.48 -6.18
CA ALA A 343 -14.20 35.75 -4.89
C ALA A 343 -15.19 36.92 -4.97
N THR A 344 -14.80 38.04 -5.58
CA THR A 344 -15.67 39.22 -5.75
C THR A 344 -16.85 38.93 -6.67
N ARG A 345 -16.66 38.17 -7.76
CA ARG A 345 -17.78 37.71 -8.61
C ARG A 345 -18.77 36.84 -7.83
N ARG A 346 -18.28 35.85 -7.08
CA ARG A 346 -19.14 34.96 -6.29
C ARG A 346 -19.86 35.70 -5.18
N LEU A 347 -19.20 36.63 -4.48
CA LEU A 347 -19.86 37.50 -3.50
C LEU A 347 -20.94 38.39 -4.15
N SER A 348 -20.71 38.88 -5.36
CA SER A 348 -21.68 39.68 -6.11
C SER A 348 -22.95 38.89 -6.46
N SER A 349 -22.82 37.59 -6.74
CA SER A 349 -23.95 36.72 -7.05
C SER A 349 -24.63 36.16 -5.79
N GLU A 350 -23.87 35.59 -4.87
CA GLU A 350 -24.38 34.78 -3.74
C GLU A 350 -24.67 35.64 -2.50
N CYS A 351 -23.98 36.77 -2.30
CA CYS A 351 -24.22 37.72 -1.21
C CYS A 351 -24.82 39.06 -1.69
N SER A 352 -25.52 39.06 -2.82
CA SER A 352 -25.95 40.27 -3.56
C SER A 352 -26.73 41.32 -2.75
N LEU A 353 -27.41 40.92 -1.67
CA LEU A 353 -28.19 41.81 -0.80
C LEU A 353 -27.57 42.02 0.59
N ALA A 354 -26.51 41.28 0.95
CA ALA A 354 -25.97 41.30 2.30
C ALA A 354 -25.15 42.57 2.59
N LYS A 355 -25.29 43.13 3.81
CA LYS A 355 -24.49 44.28 4.25
C LYS A 355 -23.07 43.92 4.63
N GLN A 356 -22.80 42.66 4.97
CA GLN A 356 -21.44 42.19 5.23
C GLN A 356 -21.29 40.78 4.70
N ALA A 357 -20.11 40.45 4.20
CA ALA A 357 -19.80 39.09 3.81
C ALA A 357 -18.30 38.83 3.90
N VAL A 358 -17.96 37.56 4.06
CA VAL A 358 -16.60 37.04 3.96
C VAL A 358 -16.62 35.76 3.13
N ILE A 359 -15.65 35.61 2.24
CA ILE A 359 -15.44 34.42 1.43
C ILE A 359 -14.00 33.96 1.57
N TRP A 360 -13.82 32.65 1.71
CA TRP A 360 -12.54 31.99 1.79
C TRP A 360 -12.37 31.06 0.59
N TYR A 361 -11.27 31.27 -0.11
CA TYR A 361 -10.64 30.33 -1.02
C TYR A 361 -9.37 29.78 -0.35
N ASP A 362 -8.79 28.73 -0.91
CA ASP A 362 -7.51 28.21 -0.43
C ASP A 362 -6.39 29.23 -0.58
N GLU A 363 -6.46 30.05 -1.63
CA GLU A 363 -5.43 31.03 -2.00
C GLU A 363 -5.70 32.44 -1.47
N CYS A 364 -6.95 32.82 -1.20
CA CYS A 364 -7.28 34.17 -0.73
C CYS A 364 -8.57 34.26 0.08
N THR A 365 -8.69 35.34 0.85
CA THR A 365 -9.91 35.74 1.56
C THR A 365 -10.33 37.12 1.09
N VAL A 366 -11.63 37.33 0.85
CA VAL A 366 -12.21 38.65 0.53
C VAL A 366 -13.34 38.94 1.52
N ARG A 367 -13.38 40.17 2.04
CA ARG A 367 -14.39 40.59 3.02
C ARG A 367 -14.87 42.00 2.75
N TYR A 368 -16.16 42.25 2.96
CA TYR A 368 -16.72 43.60 3.01
C TYR A 368 -17.74 43.77 4.15
N SER A 369 -17.97 45.00 4.58
CA SER A 369 -18.95 45.37 5.61
C SER A 369 -19.34 46.85 5.54
N ASN A 370 -20.49 47.19 6.11
CA ASN A 370 -20.95 48.56 6.32
C ASN A 370 -20.35 49.22 7.58
N ARG A 371 -19.55 48.47 8.34
CA ARG A 371 -18.79 48.97 9.49
C ARG A 371 -17.31 48.77 9.21
N SER A 372 -16.48 49.71 9.68
CA SER A 372 -15.03 49.51 9.59
C SER A 372 -14.62 48.35 10.50
N PHE A 373 -13.80 47.45 9.96
CA PHE A 373 -13.21 46.31 10.66
C PHE A 373 -11.68 46.26 10.50
N PHE A 374 -11.09 47.32 9.95
CA PHE A 374 -9.64 47.41 9.77
C PHE A 374 -8.95 47.49 11.13
N SER A 375 -7.81 46.80 11.25
CA SER A 375 -7.01 46.72 12.47
C SER A 375 -7.79 46.22 13.70
N THR A 376 -8.90 45.51 13.50
CA THR A 376 -9.69 44.89 14.57
C THR A 376 -9.74 43.37 14.40
N VAL A 377 -9.64 42.65 15.51
CA VAL A 377 -9.74 41.18 15.50
C VAL A 377 -11.20 40.79 15.40
N ASP A 378 -11.52 39.99 14.39
CA ASP A 378 -12.81 39.34 14.25
C ASP A 378 -12.64 37.83 14.16
N VAL A 379 -13.42 37.14 15.00
CA VAL A 379 -13.40 35.69 15.19
C VAL A 379 -14.69 35.02 14.70
N ARG A 380 -15.63 35.79 14.14
CA ARG A 380 -16.92 35.29 13.65
C ARG A 380 -17.19 35.77 12.22
N PRO A 381 -17.69 34.89 11.32
CA PRO A 381 -18.03 33.49 11.56
C PRO A 381 -16.79 32.61 11.69
N ARG A 382 -16.91 31.52 12.45
CA ARG A 382 -15.88 30.47 12.55
C ARG A 382 -16.25 29.31 11.64
N VAL A 383 -15.28 28.79 10.90
CA VAL A 383 -15.48 27.64 9.99
C VAL A 383 -14.38 26.63 10.27
N GLY A 384 -14.77 25.37 10.48
CA GLY A 384 -13.86 24.22 10.59
C GLY A 384 -13.99 23.31 9.37
N LEU A 385 -12.88 22.91 8.77
CA LEU A 385 -12.82 21.94 7.68
C LEU A 385 -11.86 20.82 8.09
N LEU A 386 -12.25 19.57 7.89
CA LEU A 386 -11.51 18.40 8.36
C LEU A 386 -11.17 17.45 7.21
N ASN A 387 -10.05 16.75 7.37
CA ASN A 387 -9.74 15.55 6.62
C ASN A 387 -10.56 14.38 7.18
N SER A 388 -11.13 13.52 6.33
CA SER A 388 -11.95 12.39 6.77
C SER A 388 -11.14 11.31 7.51
N ALA A 389 -9.84 11.17 7.20
CA ALA A 389 -8.96 10.17 7.77
C ALA A 389 -8.60 10.42 9.26
N ASN A 390 -8.61 9.34 10.05
CA ASN A 390 -8.26 9.36 11.48
C ASN A 390 -6.77 9.11 11.70
N ILE A 391 -6.22 9.66 12.79
CA ILE A 391 -4.86 9.36 13.25
C ILE A 391 -4.88 8.25 14.31
N SER A 392 -4.01 7.25 14.20
CA SER A 392 -4.00 6.08 15.08
C SER A 392 -3.55 6.40 16.51
N ASN A 393 -2.52 7.25 16.68
CA ASN A 393 -2.03 7.70 17.99
C ASN A 393 -2.43 9.15 18.25
N GLN A 394 -3.69 9.33 18.65
CA GLN A 394 -4.31 10.64 18.80
C GLN A 394 -3.63 11.54 19.84
N GLU A 395 -3.22 11.01 20.99
CA GLU A 395 -2.67 11.84 22.06
C GLU A 395 -1.29 12.42 21.72
N SER A 396 -0.38 11.57 21.23
CA SER A 396 0.97 12.01 20.86
C SER A 396 0.95 12.96 19.67
N PHE A 397 0.11 12.66 18.67
CA PHE A 397 -0.08 13.51 17.50
C PHE A 397 -0.63 14.89 17.87
N MET A 398 -1.70 14.95 18.67
CA MET A 398 -2.29 16.23 19.07
C MET A 398 -1.30 17.06 19.89
N ARG A 399 -0.49 16.43 20.75
CA ARG A 399 0.59 17.12 21.49
C ARG A 399 1.63 17.74 20.54
N LEU A 400 2.10 16.97 19.55
CA LEU A 400 3.03 17.46 18.52
C LEU A 400 2.40 18.57 17.65
N LEU A 401 1.14 18.40 17.27
CA LEU A 401 0.38 19.39 16.51
C LEU A 401 0.28 20.72 17.26
N PHE A 402 -0.17 20.70 18.51
CA PHE A 402 -0.32 21.94 19.29
C PHE A 402 1.01 22.63 19.54
N SER A 403 2.09 21.87 19.76
CA SER A 403 3.44 22.42 19.90
C SER A 403 3.91 23.09 18.60
N THR A 404 3.78 22.38 17.47
CA THR A 404 4.24 22.83 16.16
C THR A 404 3.45 24.05 15.70
N ILE A 405 2.11 24.00 15.77
CA ILE A 405 1.25 25.06 15.25
C ILE A 405 1.27 26.32 16.13
N ASN A 406 1.49 26.21 17.45
CA ASN A 406 1.74 27.38 18.29
C ASN A 406 3.04 28.07 17.90
N SER A 407 4.11 27.30 17.68
CA SER A 407 5.39 27.86 17.21
C SER A 407 5.23 28.55 15.86
N THR A 408 4.47 27.96 14.93
CA THR A 408 4.13 28.59 13.65
C THR A 408 3.33 29.89 13.85
N ALA A 409 2.39 29.92 14.80
CA ALA A 409 1.60 31.12 15.10
C ALA A 409 2.43 32.25 15.73
N ASP A 410 3.39 31.93 16.59
CA ASP A 410 4.33 32.90 17.16
C ASP A 410 5.16 33.56 16.05
N GLU A 411 5.65 32.76 15.11
CA GLU A 411 6.42 33.23 13.95
C GLU A 411 5.58 34.13 13.03
N ALA A 412 4.35 33.71 12.70
CA ALA A 412 3.44 34.51 11.87
C ALA A 412 3.08 35.86 12.51
N ALA A 413 3.00 35.91 13.84
CA ALA A 413 2.64 37.12 14.57
C ALA A 413 3.80 38.11 14.76
N ASN A 414 5.05 37.68 14.62
CA ASN A 414 6.25 38.46 14.97
C ASN A 414 6.58 39.61 13.99
N PHE A 415 5.78 39.80 12.93
CA PHE A 415 5.99 40.86 11.96
C PHE A 415 5.26 42.16 12.34
N SER A 416 5.83 43.32 11.99
CA SER A 416 5.21 44.63 12.22
C SER A 416 3.91 44.83 11.41
N ILE A 417 3.14 45.86 11.74
CA ILE A 417 1.92 46.23 10.99
C ILE A 417 2.30 46.54 9.52
N GLY A 418 1.46 46.10 8.58
CA GLY A 418 1.65 46.30 7.14
C GLY A 418 2.59 45.30 6.48
N VAL A 419 3.24 44.43 7.26
CA VAL A 419 4.04 43.32 6.75
C VAL A 419 3.20 42.05 6.73
N LYS A 420 3.49 41.19 5.75
CA LYS A 420 2.94 39.85 5.62
C LYS A 420 3.10 39.03 6.90
N LYS A 421 1.99 38.61 7.50
CA LYS A 421 1.95 37.82 8.75
C LYS A 421 1.58 36.38 8.46
N TYR A 422 2.57 35.64 7.97
CA TYR A 422 2.43 34.28 7.47
C TYR A 422 3.63 33.45 7.92
N ALA A 423 3.39 32.24 8.39
CA ALA A 423 4.45 31.29 8.66
C ALA A 423 3.99 29.87 8.38
N THR A 424 4.97 29.02 8.07
CA THR A 424 4.80 27.59 7.88
C THR A 424 5.86 26.83 8.64
N ARG A 425 5.53 25.61 9.07
CA ARG A 425 6.45 24.76 9.79
C ARG A 425 6.22 23.31 9.42
N GLN A 426 7.31 22.57 9.36
CA GLN A 426 7.30 21.12 9.23
C GLN A 426 7.83 20.52 10.53
N ALA A 427 7.16 19.48 11.03
CA ALA A 427 7.64 18.68 12.14
C ALA A 427 7.57 17.20 11.79
N ASN A 428 8.58 16.43 12.19
CA ASN A 428 8.59 15.00 11.93
C ASN A 428 7.71 14.30 12.97
N ILE A 429 6.75 13.52 12.50
CA ILE A 429 5.94 12.61 13.34
C ILE A 429 6.70 11.28 13.44
N SER A 430 7.24 10.81 12.31
CA SER A 430 8.08 9.63 12.17
C SER A 430 9.09 9.82 11.03
N GLY A 431 9.90 8.80 10.71
CA GLY A 431 10.87 8.86 9.61
C GLY A 431 10.27 9.09 8.22
N PHE A 432 8.97 8.83 8.03
CA PHE A 432 8.28 8.94 6.73
C PHE A 432 7.05 9.84 6.74
N GLN A 433 6.62 10.30 7.92
CA GLN A 433 5.42 11.11 8.06
C GLN A 433 5.79 12.46 8.69
N SER A 434 5.45 13.52 7.96
CA SER A 434 5.68 14.90 8.38
C SER A 434 4.36 15.60 8.63
N LEU A 435 4.30 16.36 9.71
CA LEU A 435 3.24 17.32 9.98
C LEU A 435 3.60 18.65 9.32
N TYR A 436 2.73 19.15 8.46
CA TYR A 436 2.84 20.47 7.84
C TYR A 436 1.82 21.40 8.49
N CYS A 437 2.29 22.50 9.08
CA CYS A 437 1.46 23.52 9.72
C CYS A 437 1.59 24.87 9.01
N LEU A 438 0.50 25.63 8.97
CA LEU A 438 0.42 27.00 8.46
C LEU A 438 -0.38 27.87 9.43
N ALA A 439 0.09 29.09 9.66
CA ALA A 439 -0.62 30.12 10.40
C ALA A 439 -0.56 31.46 9.66
N GLN A 440 -1.69 32.17 9.58
CA GLN A 440 -1.77 33.47 8.92
C GLN A 440 -2.81 34.40 9.56
N CYS A 441 -2.52 35.70 9.61
CA CYS A 441 -3.46 36.74 10.03
C CYS A 441 -3.35 37.96 9.11
N THR A 442 -4.33 38.88 9.18
CA THR A 442 -4.34 40.06 8.29
C THR A 442 -3.21 41.05 8.63
N PRO A 443 -2.49 41.58 7.62
CA PRO A 443 -1.35 42.49 7.83
C PRO A 443 -1.64 43.77 8.63
N ASP A 444 -2.89 44.22 8.69
CA ASP A 444 -3.34 45.41 9.41
C ASP A 444 -3.45 45.23 10.93
N LEU A 445 -3.27 44.01 11.45
CA LEU A 445 -3.28 43.74 12.89
C LEU A 445 -1.93 44.02 13.56
N SER A 446 -1.97 44.45 14.82
CA SER A 446 -0.77 44.48 15.66
C SER A 446 -0.24 43.04 15.86
N PRO A 447 1.06 42.85 16.17
CA PRO A 447 1.61 41.53 16.55
C PRO A 447 0.78 40.84 17.64
N GLN A 448 0.34 41.61 18.64
CA GLN A 448 -0.44 41.13 19.78
C GLN A 448 -1.84 40.67 19.37
N ASP A 449 -2.51 41.44 18.51
CA ASP A 449 -3.85 41.12 18.01
C ASP A 449 -3.83 39.94 17.03
N CYS A 450 -2.80 39.86 16.17
CA CYS A 450 -2.56 38.71 15.32
C CYS A 450 -2.39 37.44 16.17
N ARG A 451 -1.53 37.47 17.19
CA ARG A 451 -1.32 36.32 18.07
C ARG A 451 -2.57 35.97 18.85
N ARG A 452 -3.33 36.95 19.33
CA ARG A 452 -4.62 36.73 20.01
C ARG A 452 -5.60 36.00 19.07
N CYS A 453 -5.70 36.44 17.82
CA CYS A 453 -6.54 35.78 16.81
C CYS A 453 -6.08 34.34 16.55
N LEU A 454 -4.78 34.14 16.30
CA LEU A 454 -4.19 32.82 16.03
C LEU A 454 -4.38 31.84 17.20
N SER A 455 -4.31 32.34 18.44
CA SER A 455 -4.63 31.54 19.64
C SER A 455 -6.08 31.05 19.65
N GLY A 456 -7.01 31.90 19.19
CA GLY A 456 -8.42 31.54 19.07
C GLY A 456 -8.67 30.44 18.04
N VAL A 457 -8.14 30.57 16.82
CA VAL A 457 -8.30 29.53 15.79
C VAL A 457 -7.60 28.21 16.16
N ILE A 458 -6.47 28.25 16.87
CA ILE A 458 -5.81 27.05 17.40
C ILE A 458 -6.68 26.41 18.50
N GLY A 459 -7.27 27.20 19.39
CA GLY A 459 -8.17 26.71 20.44
C GLY A 459 -9.44 26.04 19.91
N ASP A 460 -9.87 26.36 18.70
CA ASP A 460 -11.01 25.75 18.01
C ASP A 460 -10.65 24.47 17.23
N LEU A 461 -9.37 24.08 17.13
CA LEU A 461 -8.94 22.83 16.44
C LEU A 461 -9.55 21.56 17.06
N PRO A 462 -9.65 21.40 18.39
CA PRO A 462 -10.34 20.25 18.98
C PRO A 462 -11.80 20.16 18.56
N TRP A 463 -12.50 21.29 18.45
CA TRP A 463 -13.90 21.32 18.03
C TRP A 463 -14.07 20.88 16.58
N CYS A 464 -13.14 21.22 15.68
CA CYS A 464 -13.27 20.88 14.27
C CYS A 464 -12.71 19.49 13.90
N CYS A 465 -11.56 19.13 14.47
CA CYS A 465 -10.62 18.23 13.81
C CYS A 465 -9.90 17.29 14.78
N GLN A 466 -10.43 17.11 15.99
CA GLN A 466 -9.83 16.22 16.99
C GLN A 466 -9.70 14.79 16.46
N GLY A 467 -8.47 14.25 16.49
CA GLY A 467 -8.16 12.90 16.01
C GLY A 467 -8.08 12.78 14.48
N LYS A 468 -8.12 13.89 13.73
CA LYS A 468 -8.00 13.88 12.27
C LYS A 468 -6.57 14.15 11.82
N GLN A 469 -6.17 13.50 10.72
CA GLN A 469 -4.86 13.67 10.09
C GLN A 469 -4.64 15.08 9.53
N GLY A 470 -5.72 15.80 9.22
CA GLY A 470 -5.67 17.16 8.71
C GLY A 470 -6.87 17.98 9.14
N GLY A 471 -6.68 19.29 9.24
CA GLY A 471 -7.69 20.20 9.74
C GLY A 471 -7.38 21.67 9.49
N ARG A 472 -8.44 22.47 9.34
CA ARG A 472 -8.37 23.91 9.09
C ARG A 472 -9.43 24.64 9.90
N VAL A 473 -9.05 25.76 10.50
CA VAL A 473 -9.97 26.70 11.14
C VAL A 473 -9.79 28.08 10.54
N LEU A 474 -10.90 28.69 10.11
CA LEU A 474 -10.96 29.97 9.43
C LEU A 474 -11.74 30.99 10.26
N TYR A 475 -11.09 32.09 10.62
CA TYR A 475 -11.73 33.33 11.08
C TYR A 475 -11.57 34.43 10.01
N PRO A 476 -12.34 35.52 10.08
CA PRO A 476 -12.13 36.65 9.17
C PRO A 476 -10.76 37.31 9.28
N SER A 477 -10.19 37.36 10.48
CA SER A 477 -8.91 38.03 10.75
C SER A 477 -7.68 37.11 10.74
N CYS A 478 -7.88 35.78 10.83
CA CYS A 478 -6.78 34.81 10.85
C CYS A 478 -7.25 33.39 10.54
N ASN A 479 -6.30 32.49 10.22
CA ASN A 479 -6.57 31.08 10.00
C ASN A 479 -5.35 30.21 10.32
N VAL A 480 -5.62 28.92 10.54
CA VAL A 480 -4.61 27.88 10.64
C VAL A 480 -4.99 26.66 9.83
N ARG A 481 -3.99 25.93 9.32
CA ARG A 481 -4.16 24.65 8.63
C ARG A 481 -3.05 23.70 9.04
N TYR A 482 -3.38 22.43 9.19
CA TYR A 482 -2.41 21.35 9.29
C TYR A 482 -2.80 20.16 8.42
N GLU A 483 -1.81 19.48 7.86
CA GLU A 483 -1.98 18.26 7.06
C GLU A 483 -0.72 17.38 7.18
N LEU A 484 -0.83 16.11 6.74
CA LEU A 484 0.31 15.19 6.65
C LEU A 484 1.00 15.20 5.28
N TYR A 485 0.51 16.03 4.36
CA TYR A 485 1.08 16.27 3.04
C TYR A 485 1.41 17.76 2.87
N PRO A 486 2.40 18.12 2.03
CA PRO A 486 2.72 19.51 1.78
C PRO A 486 1.60 20.22 1.00
N PHE A 487 1.17 21.40 1.46
CA PHE A 487 0.11 22.21 0.83
C PHE A 487 0.47 23.69 0.64
N TYR A 488 1.72 24.06 0.92
CA TYR A 488 2.27 25.40 0.74
C TYR A 488 3.61 25.34 0.03
N ARG A 489 4.01 26.42 -0.67
CA ARG A 489 5.34 26.49 -1.31
C ARG A 489 6.43 26.60 -0.26
N GLN A 490 7.46 25.77 -0.35
CA GLN A 490 8.67 25.97 0.45
C GLN A 490 9.44 27.19 -0.07
N VAL A 491 9.69 28.16 0.80
CA VAL A 491 10.60 29.27 0.51
C VAL A 491 12.00 28.79 0.89
N THR A 492 12.75 28.23 -0.06
CA THR A 492 14.19 28.03 0.10
C THR A 492 14.88 29.39 0.27
N PRO A 493 15.68 29.62 1.32
CA PRO A 493 16.54 30.80 1.39
C PRO A 493 17.49 30.78 0.19
N ALA A 494 17.52 31.88 -0.57
CA ALA A 494 18.44 32.01 -1.69
C ALA A 494 19.90 31.90 -1.19
N PRO A 495 20.79 31.18 -1.90
CA PRO A 495 22.21 31.16 -1.56
C PRO A 495 22.80 32.57 -1.75
N SER A 496 23.59 33.00 -0.76
CA SER A 496 24.28 34.29 -0.68
C SER A 496 25.14 34.58 -1.94
N PRO A 497 25.24 35.86 -2.38
CA PRO A 497 25.93 36.21 -3.62
C PRO A 497 27.46 36.13 -3.43
N SER A 498 28.13 35.39 -4.31
CA SER A 498 29.59 35.43 -4.47
C SER A 498 30.01 36.41 -5.59
N PRO A 499 31.24 36.94 -5.58
CA PRO A 499 31.56 38.26 -6.12
C PRO A 499 31.65 38.37 -7.64
N LEU A 500 31.31 39.57 -8.11
CA LEU A 500 31.42 40.09 -9.46
C LEU A 500 32.81 39.88 -10.10
N LEU A 501 32.83 39.41 -11.34
CA LEU A 501 33.91 39.68 -12.30
C LEU A 501 33.35 40.46 -13.49
N LEU A 502 33.98 41.61 -13.73
CA LEU A 502 33.66 42.62 -14.75
C LEU A 502 33.90 42.12 -16.20
N PRO A 503 33.13 42.64 -17.19
CA PRO A 503 33.43 42.54 -18.63
C PRO A 503 34.32 43.73 -19.07
N PRO A 504 35.07 43.68 -20.22
CA PRO A 504 34.55 44.12 -21.54
C PRO A 504 35.41 43.62 -22.77
N PRO A 505 35.37 44.16 -24.02
CA PRO A 505 34.35 44.95 -24.74
C PRO A 505 33.99 44.48 -26.19
N ALA A 506 32.82 44.97 -26.61
CA ALA A 506 32.25 45.34 -27.92
C ALA A 506 32.98 45.12 -29.27
N SER A 507 32.20 44.71 -30.28
CA SER A 507 31.87 45.41 -31.56
C SER A 507 31.30 44.39 -32.57
N ALA A 508 30.54 44.68 -33.63
CA ALA A 508 29.53 45.66 -33.99
C ALA A 508 28.81 45.05 -35.22
N ASN A 509 27.51 45.35 -35.38
CA ASN A 509 26.68 45.31 -36.60
C ASN A 509 27.02 44.37 -37.78
N SER A 510 26.03 43.63 -38.27
CA SER A 510 25.21 44.05 -39.44
C SER A 510 24.23 42.96 -39.89
N GLN A 511 23.12 43.42 -40.47
CA GLN A 511 22.05 42.66 -41.10
C GLN A 511 22.52 41.95 -42.39
N GLY A 512 21.81 40.89 -42.81
CA GLY A 512 21.77 40.49 -44.22
C GLY A 512 21.44 39.03 -44.45
N GLY A 513 20.21 38.75 -44.88
CA GLY A 513 19.78 37.42 -45.29
C GLY A 513 20.45 36.96 -46.59
N GLY A 514 20.64 35.64 -46.70
CA GLY A 514 21.05 34.96 -47.91
C GLY A 514 20.80 33.45 -47.75
N GLY A 515 19.77 32.93 -48.43
CA GLY A 515 19.45 31.51 -48.42
C GLY A 515 20.59 30.68 -49.01
N ILE A 516 21.00 29.63 -48.28
CA ILE A 516 22.05 28.71 -48.69
C ILE A 516 21.43 27.61 -49.57
N SER A 517 21.97 27.42 -50.77
CA SER A 517 21.47 26.41 -51.72
C SER A 517 21.70 24.98 -51.20
N THR A 518 20.76 24.10 -51.55
CA THR A 518 20.63 22.69 -51.11
C THR A 518 21.91 21.85 -51.27
N GLY A 519 22.84 22.25 -52.15
CA GLY A 519 24.12 21.56 -52.35
C GLY A 519 25.13 21.71 -51.20
N THR A 520 25.12 22.84 -50.48
CA THR A 520 26.08 23.08 -49.38
C THR A 520 25.68 22.34 -48.10
N ILE A 521 24.37 22.10 -47.92
CA ILE A 521 23.84 21.32 -46.79
C ILE A 521 24.32 19.86 -46.88
N VAL A 522 24.35 19.26 -48.08
CA VAL A 522 24.81 17.87 -48.25
C VAL A 522 26.31 17.74 -47.97
N ALA A 523 27.13 18.72 -48.37
CA ALA A 523 28.58 18.70 -48.15
C ALA A 523 28.99 18.83 -46.67
N ILE A 524 28.15 19.43 -45.82
CA ILE A 524 28.40 19.60 -44.38
C ILE A 524 27.73 18.49 -43.55
N VAL A 525 26.52 18.08 -43.91
CA VAL A 525 25.75 17.10 -43.14
C VAL A 525 26.31 15.68 -43.30
N VAL A 526 26.83 15.31 -44.47
CA VAL A 526 27.36 13.95 -44.70
C VAL A 526 28.63 13.67 -43.87
N PRO A 527 29.65 14.55 -43.81
CA PRO A 527 30.80 14.34 -42.94
C PRO A 527 30.45 14.32 -41.45
N ILE A 528 29.52 15.19 -41.03
CA ILE A 528 29.10 15.28 -39.62
C ILE A 528 28.31 14.04 -39.21
N THR A 529 27.40 13.55 -40.05
CA THR A 529 26.64 12.32 -39.77
C THR A 529 27.53 11.08 -39.74
N VAL A 530 28.52 10.98 -40.62
CA VAL A 530 29.51 9.89 -40.59
C VAL A 530 30.41 10.00 -39.34
N ALA A 531 30.86 11.20 -38.98
CA ALA A 531 31.66 11.41 -37.77
C ALA A 531 30.88 11.07 -36.48
N VAL A 532 29.59 11.45 -36.41
CA VAL A 532 28.70 11.10 -35.29
C VAL A 532 28.44 9.59 -35.24
N LEU A 533 28.23 8.93 -36.39
CA LEU A 533 28.07 7.47 -36.43
C LEU A 533 29.34 6.75 -35.99
N LEU A 534 30.52 7.21 -36.41
CA LEU A 534 31.80 6.66 -35.97
C LEU A 534 32.06 6.94 -34.48
N PHE A 535 31.62 8.09 -33.97
CA PHE A 535 31.70 8.43 -32.54
C PHE A 535 30.75 7.55 -31.71
N ILE A 536 29.53 7.29 -32.17
CA ILE A 536 28.58 6.37 -31.53
C ILE A 536 29.11 4.93 -31.58
N VAL A 537 29.65 4.48 -32.71
CA VAL A 537 30.28 3.15 -32.81
C VAL A 537 31.50 3.07 -31.90
N GLY A 538 32.31 4.13 -31.81
CA GLY A 538 33.42 4.26 -30.88
C GLY A 538 32.98 4.20 -29.42
N ILE A 539 31.92 4.91 -29.03
CA ILE A 539 31.31 4.84 -27.69
C ILE A 539 30.72 3.46 -27.43
N CYS A 540 30.07 2.83 -28.41
CA CYS A 540 29.54 1.47 -28.29
C CYS A 540 30.67 0.44 -28.12
N PHE A 541 31.80 0.64 -28.78
CA PHE A 541 32.97 -0.24 -28.65
C PHE A 541 33.71 0.00 -27.32
N LEU A 542 33.86 1.25 -26.89
CA LEU A 542 34.45 1.64 -25.60
C LEU A 542 33.55 1.24 -24.43
N SER A 543 32.23 1.36 -24.53
CA SER A 543 31.27 0.91 -23.52
C SER A 543 31.17 -0.61 -23.47
N ARG A 544 31.32 -1.33 -24.59
CA ARG A 544 31.49 -2.79 -24.60
C ARG A 544 32.84 -3.23 -24.00
N ARG A 545 33.90 -2.43 -24.13
CA ARG A 545 35.20 -2.67 -23.47
C ARG A 545 35.16 -2.32 -21.97
N ALA A 546 34.43 -1.27 -21.58
CA ALA A 546 34.23 -0.87 -20.19
C ALA A 546 33.30 -1.84 -19.43
N ARG A 547 32.27 -2.39 -20.09
CA ARG A 547 31.45 -3.49 -19.54
C ARG A 547 32.23 -4.80 -19.36
N LYS A 548 33.37 -4.97 -20.02
CA LYS A 548 34.31 -6.09 -19.78
C LYS A 548 35.38 -5.81 -18.72
N LYS A 549 35.38 -4.64 -18.06
CA LYS A 549 36.42 -4.29 -17.06
C LYS A 549 35.87 -3.63 -15.78
N GLN A 550 34.57 -3.72 -15.51
CA GLN A 550 33.97 -3.18 -14.28
C GLN A 550 33.42 -4.30 -13.37
N SER A 551 34.30 -5.24 -13.04
CA SER A 551 34.28 -5.99 -11.78
C SER A 551 35.53 -5.59 -11.00
N SER A 552 35.51 -4.40 -10.40
CA SER A 552 36.40 -4.08 -9.29
C SER A 552 35.71 -3.02 -8.42
N VAL A 553 35.47 -3.44 -7.19
CA VAL A 553 34.81 -2.74 -6.10
C VAL A 553 35.61 -1.50 -5.74
N LYS A 554 34.94 -0.36 -5.55
CA LYS A 554 35.53 0.76 -4.79
C LYS A 554 35.32 0.47 -3.30
N GLU A 555 36.39 0.06 -2.64
CA GLU A 555 36.47 -0.13 -1.19
C GLU A 555 36.39 1.20 -0.44
N GLY A 556 35.51 1.25 0.56
CA GLY A 556 35.65 2.09 1.74
C GLY A 556 36.24 1.24 2.87
N LYS A 557 37.41 1.66 3.36
CA LYS A 557 38.23 1.15 4.47
C LYS A 557 37.56 0.24 5.52
N ASN A 558 38.06 -1.00 5.62
CA ASN A 558 38.54 -1.64 6.86
C ASN A 558 39.35 -2.89 6.47
N VAL A 559 40.67 -2.86 6.71
CA VAL A 559 41.69 -3.66 5.98
C VAL A 559 42.05 -5.00 6.63
N ASP A 560 41.35 -5.44 7.68
CA ASP A 560 41.71 -6.70 8.37
C ASP A 560 40.73 -7.88 8.18
N ASP A 561 39.66 -7.74 7.37
CA ASP A 561 38.53 -8.69 7.37
C ASP A 561 38.32 -9.49 6.04
N ILE A 562 39.23 -9.40 5.06
CA ILE A 562 39.04 -9.97 3.70
C ILE A 562 39.65 -11.36 3.51
N THR A 563 40.61 -11.79 4.35
CA THR A 563 41.35 -13.04 4.13
C THR A 563 40.56 -14.34 4.38
N THR A 564 39.43 -14.30 5.10
CA THR A 564 38.61 -15.50 5.42
C THR A 564 37.54 -15.84 4.39
N VAL A 565 37.18 -14.91 3.49
CA VAL A 565 36.10 -15.12 2.51
C VAL A 565 36.61 -15.81 1.24
N GLU A 566 37.89 -15.62 0.88
CA GLU A 566 38.52 -16.28 -0.28
C GLU A 566 38.74 -17.79 -0.08
N SER A 567 38.86 -18.27 1.17
CA SER A 567 39.08 -19.70 1.47
C SER A 567 37.84 -20.59 1.33
N LEU A 568 36.64 -20.00 1.21
CA LEU A 568 35.36 -20.72 1.14
C LEU A 568 34.83 -20.88 -0.31
N GLN A 569 35.61 -20.47 -1.31
CA GLN A 569 35.17 -20.50 -2.71
C GLN A 569 35.41 -21.87 -3.36
N PHE A 570 34.33 -22.50 -3.81
CA PHE A 570 34.38 -23.71 -4.63
C PHE A 570 34.47 -23.36 -6.11
N GLY A 571 35.22 -24.16 -6.88
CA GLY A 571 35.20 -24.09 -8.35
C GLY A 571 33.88 -24.65 -8.90
N PHE A 572 33.32 -24.02 -9.94
CA PHE A 572 32.06 -24.48 -10.55
C PHE A 572 32.12 -25.94 -11.00
N GLY A 573 33.21 -26.35 -11.65
CA GLY A 573 33.37 -27.75 -12.09
C GLY A 573 33.35 -28.77 -10.96
N THR A 574 33.78 -28.39 -9.74
CA THR A 574 33.68 -29.26 -8.56
C THR A 574 32.23 -29.44 -8.13
N ILE A 575 31.43 -28.37 -8.14
CA ILE A 575 30.01 -28.41 -7.78
C ILE A 575 29.19 -29.15 -8.86
N GLU A 576 29.48 -28.87 -10.13
CA GLU A 576 28.86 -29.53 -11.27
C GLU A 576 29.10 -31.05 -11.21
N ALA A 577 30.34 -31.49 -10.95
CA ALA A 577 30.64 -32.90 -10.73
C ALA A 577 29.93 -33.47 -9.49
N ALA A 578 29.95 -32.75 -8.36
CA ALA A 578 29.33 -33.20 -7.11
C ALA A 578 27.82 -33.39 -7.21
N THR A 579 27.14 -32.61 -8.05
CA THR A 579 25.68 -32.66 -8.26
C THR A 579 25.26 -33.51 -9.46
N ASN A 580 26.21 -34.18 -10.12
CA ASN A 580 25.99 -34.89 -11.38
C ASN A 580 25.33 -33.97 -12.45
N ASN A 581 25.99 -32.85 -12.72
CA ASN A 581 25.55 -31.81 -13.64
C ASN A 581 24.15 -31.25 -13.29
N PHE A 582 23.90 -31.00 -12.01
CA PHE A 582 22.60 -30.53 -11.50
C PHE A 582 21.43 -31.42 -11.95
N SER A 583 21.62 -32.75 -11.90
CA SER A 583 20.60 -33.73 -12.30
C SER A 583 19.30 -33.52 -11.54
N ALA A 584 18.17 -33.63 -12.25
CA ALA A 584 16.83 -33.56 -11.66
C ALA A 584 16.62 -34.63 -10.58
N GLU A 585 17.29 -35.77 -10.66
CA GLU A 585 17.25 -36.84 -9.64
C GLU A 585 17.83 -36.41 -8.30
N ASN A 586 18.76 -35.45 -8.32
CA ASN A 586 19.39 -34.88 -7.13
C ASN A 586 18.64 -33.66 -6.60
N LYS A 587 17.54 -33.23 -7.22
CA LYS A 587 16.80 -32.05 -6.79
C LYS A 587 16.07 -32.31 -5.47
N LEU A 588 16.42 -31.52 -4.45
CA LEU A 588 15.82 -31.56 -3.12
C LEU A 588 14.57 -30.68 -3.01
N GLY A 589 14.54 -29.59 -3.78
CA GLY A 589 13.42 -28.65 -3.81
C GLY A 589 13.68 -27.46 -4.73
N GLU A 590 12.64 -26.67 -4.96
CA GLU A 590 12.69 -25.42 -5.72
C GLU A 590 11.80 -24.39 -5.01
N GLY A 591 12.33 -23.20 -4.78
CA GLY A 591 11.61 -22.08 -4.19
C GLY A 591 11.87 -20.77 -4.95
N GLY A 592 11.34 -19.66 -4.44
CA GLY A 592 11.50 -18.32 -5.06
C GLY A 592 12.96 -17.86 -5.21
N PHE A 593 13.88 -18.53 -4.53
CA PHE A 593 15.31 -18.19 -4.48
C PHE A 593 16.19 -19.12 -5.33
N GLY A 594 15.60 -20.11 -6.01
CA GLY A 594 16.32 -21.04 -6.89
C GLY A 594 16.16 -22.50 -6.50
N GLU A 595 16.91 -23.35 -7.20
CA GLU A 595 16.86 -24.80 -7.07
C GLU A 595 17.90 -25.30 -6.06
N VAL A 596 17.53 -26.29 -5.26
CA VAL A 596 18.43 -26.93 -4.29
C VAL A 596 18.67 -28.37 -4.71
N PHE A 597 19.94 -28.76 -4.80
CA PHE A 597 20.38 -30.09 -5.20
C PHE A 597 21.18 -30.77 -4.09
N LYS A 598 21.04 -32.08 -3.96
CA LYS A 598 21.96 -32.93 -3.21
C LYS A 598 23.22 -33.12 -4.04
N GLY A 599 24.38 -33.03 -3.40
CA GLY A 599 25.65 -33.36 -4.01
C GLY A 599 26.55 -34.15 -3.08
N THR A 600 27.58 -34.77 -3.64
CA THR A 600 28.65 -35.43 -2.87
C THR A 600 30.00 -34.89 -3.33
N LEU A 601 30.73 -34.24 -2.44
CA LEU A 601 32.07 -33.75 -2.73
C LEU A 601 33.06 -34.92 -2.94
N PRO A 602 34.21 -34.71 -3.60
CA PRO A 602 35.24 -35.76 -3.75
C PRO A 602 35.75 -36.35 -2.43
N SER A 603 35.61 -35.59 -1.33
CA SER A 603 35.90 -36.04 0.03
C SER A 603 34.90 -37.07 0.58
N GLY A 604 33.79 -37.33 -0.11
CA GLY A 604 32.66 -38.14 0.35
C GLY A 604 31.65 -37.37 1.20
N GLN A 605 31.85 -36.07 1.43
CA GLN A 605 30.92 -35.24 2.19
C GLN A 605 29.66 -34.93 1.37
N GLU A 606 28.49 -35.28 1.93
CA GLU A 606 27.19 -34.90 1.37
C GLU A 606 26.92 -33.40 1.61
N ILE A 607 26.45 -32.72 0.57
CA ILE A 607 26.20 -31.27 0.55
C ILE A 607 24.82 -30.95 -0.03
N ALA A 608 24.28 -29.81 0.37
CA ALA A 608 23.13 -29.18 -0.27
C ALA A 608 23.58 -27.96 -1.07
N VAL A 609 23.26 -27.93 -2.36
CA VAL A 609 23.72 -26.92 -3.32
C VAL A 609 22.53 -26.09 -3.75
N LYS A 610 22.44 -24.85 -3.25
CA LYS A 610 21.42 -23.87 -3.62
C LYS A 610 21.94 -23.04 -4.79
N ARG A 611 21.44 -23.33 -5.99
CA ARG A 611 21.79 -22.59 -7.22
C ARG A 611 20.76 -21.48 -7.42
N LEU A 612 21.21 -20.24 -7.28
CA LEU A 612 20.33 -19.08 -7.38
C LEU A 612 19.92 -18.83 -8.84
N SER A 613 18.66 -18.48 -9.05
CA SER A 613 18.12 -18.24 -10.40
C SER A 613 18.85 -17.09 -11.12
N LYS A 614 19.06 -17.25 -12.44
CA LYS A 614 19.69 -16.23 -13.30
C LYS A 614 18.75 -15.06 -13.63
N SER A 615 17.43 -15.23 -13.49
CA SER A 615 16.42 -14.27 -13.94
C SER A 615 15.91 -13.33 -12.84
N SER A 616 16.29 -13.50 -11.58
CA SER A 616 15.82 -12.62 -10.50
C SER A 616 16.80 -11.46 -10.25
N GLY A 617 16.31 -10.22 -10.37
CA GLY A 617 17.08 -9.03 -9.95
C GLY A 617 17.43 -9.01 -8.46
N GLN A 618 16.76 -9.86 -7.67
CA GLN A 618 16.86 -10.02 -6.22
C GLN A 618 17.96 -11.01 -5.77
N GLY A 619 18.26 -12.06 -6.55
CA GLY A 619 19.19 -13.13 -6.14
C GLY A 619 20.65 -12.69 -5.97
N GLY A 620 21.06 -11.56 -6.57
CA GLY A 620 22.42 -11.03 -6.39
C GLY A 620 22.68 -10.41 -5.01
N GLU A 621 21.70 -9.71 -4.45
CA GLU A 621 21.81 -9.12 -3.11
C GLU A 621 21.65 -10.19 -2.03
N GLU A 622 20.76 -11.16 -2.23
CA GLU A 622 20.55 -12.29 -1.31
C GLU A 622 21.79 -13.17 -1.21
N PHE A 623 22.42 -13.48 -2.34
CA PHE A 623 23.70 -14.17 -2.37
C PHE A 623 24.75 -13.45 -1.50
N LYS A 624 24.88 -12.13 -1.70
CA LYS A 624 25.84 -11.31 -0.96
C LYS A 624 25.51 -11.29 0.54
N ASN A 625 24.23 -11.14 0.91
CA ASN A 625 23.80 -11.18 2.31
C ASN A 625 24.13 -12.54 2.93
N GLU A 626 23.77 -13.62 2.26
CA GLU A 626 23.92 -14.97 2.80
C GLU A 626 25.40 -15.37 2.96
N VAL A 627 26.27 -15.00 2.02
CA VAL A 627 27.72 -15.18 2.17
C VAL A 627 28.28 -14.32 3.32
N VAL A 628 27.88 -13.06 3.43
CA VAL A 628 28.41 -12.14 4.46
C VAL A 628 27.93 -12.51 5.86
N VAL A 629 26.68 -12.95 5.99
CA VAL A 629 26.04 -13.30 7.26
C VAL A 629 26.43 -14.71 7.69
N VAL A 630 26.18 -15.72 6.86
CA VAL A 630 26.25 -17.12 7.30
C VAL A 630 27.69 -17.62 7.43
N ALA A 631 28.64 -17.06 6.67
CA ALA A 631 30.06 -17.40 6.84
C ALA A 631 30.61 -17.05 8.24
N LYS A 632 29.91 -16.19 8.99
CA LYS A 632 30.30 -15.76 10.35
C LYS A 632 29.49 -16.45 11.45
N LEU A 633 28.55 -17.34 11.11
CA LEU A 633 27.66 -18.01 12.04
C LEU A 633 28.07 -19.46 12.27
N GLN A 634 28.20 -19.85 13.53
CA GLN A 634 28.47 -21.23 13.91
C GLN A 634 27.68 -21.58 15.16
N HIS A 635 26.61 -22.33 14.97
CA HIS A 635 25.75 -22.77 16.07
C HIS A 635 25.03 -24.08 15.72
N ARG A 636 24.80 -24.94 16.72
CA ARG A 636 24.23 -26.28 16.50
C ARG A 636 22.83 -26.24 15.86
N ASN A 637 22.07 -25.18 16.13
CA ASN A 637 20.71 -24.95 15.62
C ASN A 637 20.63 -24.03 14.41
N LEU A 638 21.75 -23.76 13.73
CA LEU A 638 21.76 -23.07 12.44
C LEU A 638 22.35 -24.02 11.38
N VAL A 639 21.93 -23.84 10.12
CA VAL A 639 22.55 -24.55 8.99
C VAL A 639 23.90 -23.93 8.67
N THR A 640 24.91 -24.77 8.55
CA THR A 640 26.28 -24.34 8.27
C THR A 640 26.50 -24.13 6.77
N LEU A 641 26.92 -22.91 6.39
CA LEU A 641 27.45 -22.65 5.04
C LEU A 641 28.87 -23.21 4.96
N LEU A 642 29.09 -24.18 4.07
CA LEU A 642 30.40 -24.78 3.81
C LEU A 642 31.21 -23.97 2.79
N GLY A 643 30.52 -23.23 1.92
CA GLY A 643 31.15 -22.31 0.99
C GLY A 643 30.22 -21.82 -0.10
N PHE A 644 30.78 -21.17 -1.11
CA PHE A 644 30.03 -20.61 -2.23
C PHE A 644 30.79 -20.75 -3.55
N CYS A 645 30.10 -20.59 -4.67
CA CYS A 645 30.72 -20.45 -5.99
C CYS A 645 30.15 -19.23 -6.70
N LEU A 646 31.07 -18.44 -7.24
CA LEU A 646 30.78 -17.26 -8.05
C LEU A 646 31.61 -17.36 -9.34
N GLN A 647 30.97 -17.74 -10.45
CA GLN A 647 31.62 -17.87 -11.75
C GLN A 647 30.71 -17.35 -12.88
N GLY A 648 31.09 -16.20 -13.46
CA GLY A 648 30.25 -15.54 -14.47
C GLY A 648 28.91 -15.10 -13.87
N GLU A 649 27.81 -15.65 -14.38
CA GLU A 649 26.45 -15.41 -13.87
C GLU A 649 26.02 -16.42 -12.79
N GLU A 650 26.78 -17.51 -12.60
CA GLU A 650 26.46 -18.54 -11.61
C GLU A 650 26.74 -18.03 -10.20
N LYS A 651 25.71 -18.09 -9.34
CA LYS A 651 25.79 -17.78 -7.91
C LYS A 651 25.25 -18.99 -7.15
N ILE A 652 26.12 -19.69 -6.43
CA ILE A 652 25.80 -20.96 -5.80
C ILE A 652 26.24 -20.95 -4.35
N LEU A 653 25.38 -21.41 -3.45
CA LEU A 653 25.66 -21.56 -2.03
C LEU A 653 25.71 -23.06 -1.69
N VAL A 654 26.71 -23.46 -0.91
CA VAL A 654 26.96 -24.86 -0.54
C VAL A 654 26.82 -25.01 0.97
N TYR A 655 25.84 -25.79 1.41
CA TYR A 655 25.55 -26.06 2.82
C TYR A 655 25.81 -27.52 3.17
N GLU A 656 25.86 -27.80 4.47
CA GLU A 656 25.71 -29.16 4.98
C GLU A 656 24.36 -29.77 4.51
N TYR A 657 24.38 -31.04 4.12
CA TYR A 657 23.14 -31.74 3.76
C TYR A 657 22.37 -32.16 5.01
N ILE A 658 21.09 -31.75 5.07
CA ILE A 658 20.18 -32.05 6.17
C ILE A 658 19.11 -33.06 5.70
N PRO A 659 19.06 -34.30 6.25
CA PRO A 659 18.35 -35.41 5.61
C PRO A 659 16.83 -35.44 5.86
N ASN A 660 16.33 -34.96 7.00
CA ASN A 660 14.89 -35.04 7.32
C ASN A 660 14.08 -33.83 6.80
N LYS A 661 14.62 -33.12 5.80
CA LYS A 661 13.99 -31.96 5.13
C LYS A 661 13.57 -30.88 6.14
N SER A 662 12.59 -30.07 5.78
CA SER A 662 12.04 -28.97 6.58
C SER A 662 10.90 -29.43 7.50
N LEU A 663 10.65 -28.68 8.56
CA LEU A 663 9.64 -28.97 9.58
C LEU A 663 8.23 -29.01 8.99
N ASP A 664 7.90 -28.12 8.06
CA ASP A 664 6.59 -28.09 7.41
C ASP A 664 6.25 -29.39 6.68
N TYR A 665 7.25 -30.04 6.09
CA TYR A 665 7.11 -31.33 5.40
C TYR A 665 6.67 -32.46 6.34
N THR A 666 7.11 -32.42 7.60
CA THR A 666 6.75 -33.43 8.60
C THR A 666 5.55 -33.02 9.45
N LEU A 667 5.40 -31.72 9.74
CA LEU A 667 4.39 -31.19 10.66
C LEU A 667 2.98 -31.15 10.04
N PHE A 668 2.87 -30.87 8.74
CA PHE A 668 1.57 -30.70 8.07
C PHE A 668 1.17 -31.88 7.17
N ASP A 669 2.03 -32.88 7.01
CA ASP A 669 1.71 -34.12 6.31
C ASP A 669 1.07 -35.11 7.30
N PRO A 670 -0.22 -35.48 7.16
CA PRO A 670 -0.93 -36.32 8.12
C PRO A 670 -0.28 -37.69 8.36
N GLU A 671 0.46 -38.23 7.38
CA GLU A 671 1.14 -39.51 7.51
C GLU A 671 2.42 -39.38 8.35
N LYS A 672 3.14 -38.26 8.20
CA LYS A 672 4.43 -38.00 8.87
C LYS A 672 4.29 -37.28 10.20
N GLN A 673 3.18 -36.59 10.43
CA GLN A 673 2.90 -35.83 11.66
C GLN A 673 3.01 -36.69 12.93
N ARG A 674 2.75 -38.01 12.80
CA ARG A 674 2.94 -39.01 13.86
C ARG A 674 4.40 -39.26 14.24
N GLU A 675 5.34 -38.90 13.38
CA GLU A 675 6.78 -38.95 13.69
C GLU A 675 7.19 -37.84 14.68
N LEU A 676 6.37 -36.81 14.88
CA LEU A 676 6.64 -35.71 15.80
C LEU A 676 5.73 -35.77 17.02
N ASP A 677 6.09 -36.64 17.97
CA ASP A 677 5.52 -36.63 19.33
C ASP A 677 5.78 -35.30 20.05
N TRP A 678 5.09 -35.06 21.18
CA TRP A 678 5.22 -33.79 21.89
C TRP A 678 6.66 -33.53 22.32
N ARG A 679 7.40 -34.55 22.77
CA ARG A 679 8.80 -34.43 23.18
C ARG A 679 9.69 -33.93 22.05
N ARG A 680 9.51 -34.45 20.84
CA ARG A 680 10.24 -34.01 19.63
C ARG A 680 9.85 -32.58 19.25
N ARG A 681 8.56 -32.25 19.27
CA ARG A 681 8.08 -30.88 19.02
C ARG A 681 8.64 -29.88 20.01
N TYR A 682 8.65 -30.22 21.30
CA TYR A 682 9.23 -29.39 22.35
C TYR A 682 10.73 -29.15 22.14
N LYS A 683 11.48 -30.20 21.77
CA LYS A 683 12.91 -30.09 21.42
C LYS A 683 13.13 -29.19 20.20
N ILE A 684 12.22 -29.23 19.22
CA ILE A 684 12.25 -28.36 18.04
C ILE A 684 11.99 -26.90 18.44
N ILE A 685 11.02 -26.65 19.31
CA ILE A 685 10.72 -25.30 19.85
C ILE A 685 11.94 -24.75 20.58
N GLU A 686 12.50 -25.53 21.51
CA GLU A 686 13.65 -25.13 22.33
C GLU A 686 14.90 -24.87 21.46
N GLY A 687 15.22 -25.79 20.55
CA GLY A 687 16.36 -25.64 19.66
C GLY A 687 16.22 -24.46 18.70
N THR A 688 15.01 -24.20 18.20
CA THR A 688 14.73 -23.02 17.37
C THR A 688 14.89 -21.74 18.19
N ALA A 689 14.36 -21.69 19.41
CA ALA A 689 14.50 -20.53 20.30
C ALA A 689 15.97 -20.21 20.61
N ARG A 690 16.78 -21.24 20.91
CA ARG A 690 18.23 -21.10 21.12
C ARG A 690 18.95 -20.63 19.86
N GLY A 691 18.54 -21.10 18.68
CA GLY A 691 19.06 -20.64 17.40
C GLY A 691 18.85 -19.14 17.16
N ILE A 692 17.64 -18.64 17.44
CA ILE A 692 17.31 -17.21 17.28
C ILE A 692 17.97 -16.36 18.37
N GLN A 693 18.00 -16.83 19.62
CA GLN A 693 18.75 -16.18 20.71
C GLN A 693 20.21 -15.95 20.30
N TYR A 694 20.85 -16.97 19.73
CA TYR A 694 22.21 -16.83 19.22
C TYR A 694 22.33 -15.73 18.16
N LEU A 695 21.39 -15.64 17.20
CA LEU A 695 21.39 -14.57 16.19
C LEU A 695 21.22 -13.17 16.81
N HIS A 696 20.39 -13.04 17.85
CA HIS A 696 20.05 -11.74 18.43
C HIS A 696 21.07 -11.24 19.47
N GLU A 697 21.66 -12.14 20.25
CA GLU A 697 22.38 -11.83 21.48
C GLU A 697 23.79 -12.43 21.55
N ASP A 698 23.98 -13.72 21.23
CA ASP A 698 25.25 -14.42 21.49
C ASP A 698 26.24 -14.43 20.32
N SER A 699 25.77 -14.13 19.11
CA SER A 699 26.63 -14.02 17.94
C SER A 699 27.42 -12.71 17.97
N ARG A 700 28.56 -12.68 17.27
CA ARG A 700 29.43 -11.48 17.21
C ARG A 700 28.70 -10.25 16.66
N LEU A 701 27.68 -10.46 15.83
CA LEU A 701 26.92 -9.43 15.16
C LEU A 701 25.44 -9.72 15.39
N ARG A 702 24.67 -8.75 15.91
CA ARG A 702 23.23 -8.90 16.02
C ARG A 702 22.61 -9.05 14.63
N ILE A 703 21.91 -10.15 14.39
CA ILE A 703 21.32 -10.49 13.09
C ILE A 703 19.82 -10.70 13.24
N ILE A 704 19.04 -10.03 12.39
CA ILE A 704 17.59 -10.22 12.28
C ILE A 704 17.31 -11.09 11.07
N HIS A 705 16.60 -12.20 11.25
CA HIS A 705 16.35 -13.20 10.20
C HIS A 705 15.30 -12.75 9.18
N ARG A 706 14.18 -12.16 9.65
CA ARG A 706 13.07 -11.59 8.86
C ARG A 706 12.23 -12.55 8.00
N ASP A 707 12.54 -13.84 7.97
CA ASP A 707 11.77 -14.86 7.23
C ASP A 707 11.73 -16.18 8.01
N LEU A 708 11.48 -16.11 9.31
CA LEU A 708 11.36 -17.31 10.14
C LEU A 708 9.98 -17.95 9.92
N LYS A 709 9.97 -19.23 9.52
CA LYS A 709 8.77 -20.02 9.22
C LYS A 709 9.07 -21.51 9.26
N ALA A 710 8.05 -22.36 9.28
CA ALA A 710 8.22 -23.82 9.38
C ALA A 710 9.08 -24.41 8.23
N SER A 711 8.95 -23.91 7.01
CA SER A 711 9.76 -24.38 5.87
C SER A 711 11.23 -23.99 5.92
N ASN A 712 11.60 -23.02 6.77
CA ASN A 712 12.99 -22.60 6.99
C ASN A 712 13.65 -23.29 8.19
N ILE A 713 12.94 -24.18 8.91
CA ILE A 713 13.49 -25.02 9.97
C ILE A 713 13.79 -26.40 9.41
N LEU A 714 15.05 -26.73 9.19
CA LEU A 714 15.46 -28.07 8.73
C LEU A 714 15.67 -29.02 9.91
N LEU A 715 15.49 -30.32 9.68
CA LEU A 715 15.62 -31.37 10.70
C LEU A 715 16.81 -32.28 10.40
N ASP A 716 17.77 -32.35 11.31
CA ASP A 716 18.91 -33.26 11.20
C ASP A 716 18.51 -34.72 11.43
N ARG A 717 19.50 -35.65 11.37
CA ARG A 717 19.28 -37.10 11.54
C ARG A 717 18.58 -37.47 12.86
N ASP A 718 18.78 -36.66 13.91
CA ASP A 718 18.21 -36.87 15.25
C ASP A 718 16.98 -35.98 15.49
N LEU A 719 16.41 -35.40 14.42
CA LEU A 719 15.29 -34.46 14.43
C LEU A 719 15.56 -33.18 15.25
N ASN A 720 16.82 -32.75 15.34
CA ASN A 720 17.13 -31.44 15.91
C ASN A 720 16.87 -30.33 14.87
N PRO A 721 16.36 -29.16 15.29
CA PRO A 721 16.09 -28.06 14.39
C PRO A 721 17.38 -27.32 14.00
N LYS A 722 17.47 -26.96 12.73
CA LYS A 722 18.49 -26.06 12.17
C LYS A 722 17.82 -24.98 11.32
N ILE A 723 17.98 -23.73 11.72
CA ILE A 723 17.45 -22.56 11.02
C ILE A 723 18.25 -22.34 9.73
N SER A 724 17.54 -22.09 8.62
CA SER A 724 18.08 -21.93 7.28
C SER A 724 17.49 -20.70 6.56
N ASP A 725 18.04 -20.39 5.38
CA ASP A 725 17.59 -19.32 4.47
C ASP A 725 17.80 -17.89 5.01
N PHE A 726 19.06 -17.45 5.01
CA PHE A 726 19.46 -16.13 5.50
C PHE A 726 19.51 -15.05 4.40
N GLY A 727 18.93 -15.32 3.21
CA GLY A 727 18.96 -14.38 2.08
C GLY A 727 18.36 -13.00 2.42
N MET A 728 17.41 -12.98 3.35
CA MET A 728 16.72 -11.77 3.83
C MET A 728 17.31 -11.17 5.12
N ALA A 729 18.31 -11.83 5.71
CA ALA A 729 18.84 -11.43 6.98
C ALA A 729 19.50 -10.04 6.93
N ARG A 730 19.53 -9.36 8.08
CA ARG A 730 20.13 -8.04 8.24
C ARG A 730 21.00 -8.00 9.48
N ILE A 731 22.20 -7.44 9.32
CA ILE A 731 23.14 -7.19 10.42
C ILE A 731 22.80 -5.82 11.03
N PHE A 732 22.63 -5.77 12.34
CA PHE A 732 22.52 -4.54 13.11
C PHE A 732 23.89 -4.09 13.61
N GLY A 733 24.12 -2.78 13.60
CA GLY A 733 25.24 -2.16 14.31
C GLY A 733 25.11 -2.36 15.82
N VAL A 734 26.22 -2.22 16.56
CA VAL A 734 26.30 -2.48 18.02
C VAL A 734 25.21 -1.75 18.81
N ASP A 735 24.89 -0.50 18.44
CA ASP A 735 23.88 0.34 19.10
C ASP A 735 22.51 0.32 18.42
N GLN A 736 22.35 -0.43 17.33
CA GLN A 736 21.10 -0.47 16.58
C GLN A 736 20.11 -1.45 17.23
N THR A 737 18.95 -0.93 17.62
CA THR A 737 17.85 -1.69 18.22
C THR A 737 16.72 -1.97 17.23
N GLN A 738 16.58 -1.13 16.20
CA GLN A 738 15.54 -1.21 15.18
C GLN A 738 16.09 -0.82 13.80
N GLY A 739 15.55 -1.43 12.75
CA GLY A 739 15.85 -1.14 11.35
C GLY A 739 14.56 -0.79 10.60
N ASN A 740 14.73 -0.07 9.48
CA ASN A 740 13.63 0.28 8.60
C ASN A 740 13.98 -0.08 7.15
N THR A 741 13.00 -0.49 6.36
CA THR A 741 13.20 -0.90 4.97
C THR A 741 12.00 -0.56 4.11
N ASP A 742 12.24 0.10 2.98
CA ASP A 742 11.21 0.36 1.95
C ASP A 742 10.83 -0.92 1.20
N ARG A 743 11.70 -1.93 1.25
CA ARG A 743 11.49 -3.26 0.65
C ARG A 743 11.10 -4.25 1.74
N ILE A 744 9.79 -4.45 1.88
CA ILE A 744 9.20 -5.47 2.75
C ILE A 744 9.37 -6.82 2.06
N VAL A 745 10.03 -7.74 2.75
CA VAL A 745 10.27 -9.10 2.25
C VAL A 745 10.13 -10.12 3.37
N GLY A 746 9.68 -11.32 3.07
CA GLY A 746 9.39 -12.35 4.05
C GLY A 746 8.06 -13.01 3.73
N THR A 747 7.64 -13.95 4.57
CA THR A 747 6.46 -14.76 4.32
C THR A 747 5.23 -14.20 5.02
N TYR A 748 4.18 -13.93 4.25
CA TYR A 748 2.90 -13.44 4.77
C TYR A 748 2.32 -14.41 5.81
N GLY A 749 1.73 -13.88 6.88
CA GLY A 749 1.26 -14.64 8.03
C GLY A 749 2.30 -14.85 9.14
N TYR A 750 3.60 -14.77 8.84
CA TYR A 750 4.67 -14.80 9.85
C TYR A 750 5.24 -13.42 10.16
N MET A 751 5.04 -12.44 9.27
CA MET A 751 5.53 -11.09 9.45
C MET A 751 4.81 -10.38 10.60
N ALA A 752 5.59 -9.76 11.48
CA ALA A 752 5.07 -8.90 12.53
C ALA A 752 4.30 -7.70 11.93
N PRO A 753 3.26 -7.19 12.60
CA PRO A 753 2.43 -6.11 12.09
C PRO A 753 3.24 -4.85 11.78
N GLU A 754 4.13 -4.44 12.68
CA GLU A 754 4.98 -3.26 12.49
C GLU A 754 5.91 -3.41 11.29
N TYR A 755 6.35 -4.64 11.00
CA TYR A 755 7.19 -4.94 9.85
C TYR A 755 6.39 -4.98 8.55
N ALA A 756 5.23 -5.64 8.56
CA ALA A 756 4.35 -5.76 7.41
C ALA A 756 3.70 -4.43 7.01
N MET A 757 3.36 -3.58 7.99
CA MET A 757 2.67 -2.32 7.76
C MET A 757 3.61 -1.14 7.54
N HIS A 758 4.76 -1.12 8.22
CA HIS A 758 5.63 0.06 8.26
C HIS A 758 7.06 -0.22 7.81
N GLY A 759 7.40 -1.46 7.45
CA GLY A 759 8.78 -1.84 7.10
C GLY A 759 9.73 -1.82 8.30
N GLU A 760 9.20 -1.70 9.52
CA GLU A 760 9.99 -1.64 10.74
C GLU A 760 10.33 -3.04 11.23
N PHE A 761 11.61 -3.39 11.28
CA PHE A 761 12.03 -4.70 11.76
C PHE A 761 13.01 -4.58 12.92
N SER A 762 12.92 -5.50 13.85
CA SER A 762 13.83 -5.60 15.00
C SER A 762 13.93 -7.06 15.46
N VAL A 763 14.64 -7.29 16.56
CA VAL A 763 14.63 -8.59 17.26
C VAL A 763 13.20 -9.01 17.63
N LYS A 764 12.30 -8.04 17.91
CA LYS A 764 10.89 -8.31 18.27
C LYS A 764 10.05 -8.77 17.08
N SER A 765 10.47 -8.48 15.85
CA SER A 765 9.77 -8.95 14.65
C SER A 765 10.05 -10.44 14.40
N ASP A 766 11.28 -10.91 14.65
CA ASP A 766 11.61 -12.34 14.64
C ASP A 766 10.92 -13.08 15.80
N VAL A 767 10.78 -12.44 16.98
CA VAL A 767 10.01 -13.00 18.12
C VAL A 767 8.56 -13.25 17.72
N TYR A 768 7.92 -12.30 17.00
CA TYR A 768 6.57 -12.50 16.50
C TYR A 768 6.49 -13.70 15.57
N SER A 769 7.39 -13.80 14.58
CA SER A 769 7.44 -14.94 13.67
C SER A 769 7.66 -16.27 14.40
N PHE A 770 8.47 -16.27 15.47
CA PHE A 770 8.66 -17.43 16.34
C PHE A 770 7.36 -17.81 17.07
N GLY A 771 6.60 -16.83 17.55
CA GLY A 771 5.29 -17.05 18.17
C GLY A 771 4.30 -17.71 17.22
N VAL A 772 4.25 -17.28 15.95
CA VAL A 772 3.43 -17.92 14.91
C VAL A 772 3.88 -19.37 14.68
N LEU A 773 5.19 -19.59 14.49
CA LEU A 773 5.76 -20.93 14.33
C LEU A 773 5.44 -21.85 15.52
N LEU A 774 5.47 -21.32 16.74
CA LEU A 774 5.13 -22.05 17.95
C LEU A 774 3.67 -22.52 17.95
N MET A 775 2.73 -21.69 17.50
CA MET A 775 1.32 -22.07 17.35
C MET A 775 1.11 -23.15 16.30
N GLU A 776 1.85 -23.10 15.18
CA GLU A 776 1.81 -24.15 14.16
C GLU A 776 2.33 -25.48 14.70
N ILE A 777 3.44 -25.47 15.46
CA ILE A 777 4.01 -26.69 16.05
C ILE A 777 3.02 -27.32 17.04
N ILE A 778 2.36 -26.52 17.88
CA ILE A 778 1.42 -27.03 18.90
C ILE A 778 0.14 -27.59 18.25
N SER A 779 -0.40 -26.86 17.28
CA SER A 779 -1.68 -27.22 16.64
C SER A 779 -1.54 -28.26 15.54
N GLY A 780 -0.34 -28.41 14.95
CA GLY A 780 -0.16 -29.18 13.71
C GLY A 780 -0.90 -28.59 12.51
N LYS A 781 -1.38 -27.33 12.61
CA LYS A 781 -2.15 -26.65 11.57
C LYS A 781 -1.31 -25.52 10.97
N LYS A 782 -1.40 -25.38 9.66
CA LYS A 782 -0.72 -24.33 8.93
C LYS A 782 -1.47 -23.01 9.06
N ASN A 783 -0.76 -21.95 9.43
CA ASN A 783 -1.34 -20.62 9.64
C ASN A 783 -2.01 -20.07 8.37
N SER A 784 -1.42 -20.33 7.19
CA SER A 784 -1.92 -19.82 5.90
C SER A 784 -3.22 -20.45 5.40
N SER A 785 -3.69 -21.53 6.02
CA SER A 785 -4.87 -22.30 5.59
C SER A 785 -5.73 -22.74 6.78
N PHE A 786 -5.72 -21.95 7.86
CA PHE A 786 -6.50 -22.24 9.06
C PHE A 786 -7.98 -21.92 8.82
N TYR A 787 -8.85 -22.90 9.00
CA TYR A 787 -10.30 -22.75 8.97
C TYR A 787 -10.89 -23.47 10.18
N GLN A 788 -11.61 -22.76 11.05
CA GLN A 788 -12.36 -23.38 12.14
C GLN A 788 -13.75 -22.76 12.25
N THR A 789 -14.74 -23.61 12.54
CA THR A 789 -16.18 -23.33 12.48
C THR A 789 -16.71 -22.37 13.54
N ASP A 790 -15.88 -21.97 14.50
CA ASP A 790 -16.33 -21.34 15.76
C ASP A 790 -15.98 -19.84 15.87
N GLY A 791 -15.82 -19.14 14.74
CA GLY A 791 -15.75 -17.67 14.70
C GLY A 791 -14.36 -17.04 14.83
N ALA A 792 -13.27 -17.81 14.76
CA ALA A 792 -11.91 -17.29 14.63
C ALA A 792 -11.45 -17.30 13.16
N GLU A 793 -11.05 -16.14 12.63
CA GLU A 793 -10.64 -15.97 11.23
C GLU A 793 -9.20 -16.44 10.92
N ASP A 794 -8.36 -16.59 11.95
CA ASP A 794 -6.96 -17.04 11.84
C ASP A 794 -6.48 -17.84 13.07
N LEU A 795 -5.36 -18.56 12.95
CA LEU A 795 -4.83 -19.46 13.97
C LEU A 795 -4.47 -18.74 15.29
N LEU A 796 -3.99 -17.50 15.22
CA LEU A 796 -3.59 -16.73 16.40
C LEU A 796 -4.84 -16.25 17.15
N SER A 797 -5.84 -15.77 16.42
CA SER A 797 -7.14 -15.40 16.96
C SER A 797 -7.82 -16.60 17.64
N TYR A 798 -7.73 -17.79 17.04
CA TYR A 798 -8.27 -19.01 17.63
C TYR A 798 -7.55 -19.40 18.93
N ALA A 799 -6.21 -19.39 18.93
CA ALA A 799 -5.42 -19.65 20.13
C ALA A 799 -5.74 -18.66 21.27
N TRP A 800 -5.98 -17.39 20.95
CA TRP A 800 -6.36 -16.37 21.91
C TRP A 800 -7.76 -16.57 22.51
N LEU A 801 -8.75 -16.95 21.69
CA LEU A 801 -10.09 -17.26 22.20
C LEU A 801 -10.06 -18.43 23.18
N LEU A 802 -9.41 -19.53 22.81
CA LEU A 802 -9.25 -20.69 23.70
C LEU A 802 -8.53 -20.33 25.00
N TRP A 803 -7.55 -19.43 24.95
CA TRP A 803 -6.88 -18.93 26.15
C TRP A 803 -7.82 -18.11 27.04
N LYS A 804 -8.62 -17.20 26.47
CA LYS A 804 -9.61 -16.39 27.19
C LYS A 804 -10.70 -17.27 27.83
N ASP A 805 -11.12 -18.31 27.12
CA ASP A 805 -12.18 -19.23 27.55
C ASP A 805 -11.68 -20.30 28.54
N GLY A 806 -10.39 -20.30 28.86
CA GLY A 806 -9.79 -21.25 29.83
C GLY A 806 -9.63 -22.67 29.28
N THR A 807 -9.69 -22.85 27.96
CA THR A 807 -9.57 -24.13 27.26
C THR A 807 -8.35 -24.22 26.31
N PRO A 808 -7.14 -23.76 26.71
CA PRO A 808 -5.98 -23.67 25.80
C PRO A 808 -5.55 -25.03 25.22
N LEU A 809 -5.82 -26.14 25.91
CA LEU A 809 -5.50 -27.49 25.43
C LEU A 809 -6.29 -27.90 24.18
N GLU A 810 -7.39 -27.22 23.83
CA GLU A 810 -8.14 -27.48 22.60
C GLU A 810 -7.39 -27.06 21.33
N LEU A 811 -6.37 -26.20 21.46
CA LEU A 811 -5.50 -25.82 20.35
C LEU A 811 -4.63 -26.99 19.89
N MET A 812 -4.35 -27.93 20.81
CA MET A 812 -3.39 -29.00 20.61
C MET A 812 -3.84 -29.96 19.51
N ASP A 813 -2.88 -30.33 18.67
CA ASP A 813 -3.02 -31.42 17.71
C ASP A 813 -3.56 -32.71 18.39
N PRO A 814 -4.71 -33.24 17.93
CA PRO A 814 -5.30 -34.45 18.50
C PRO A 814 -4.36 -35.68 18.51
N ILE A 815 -3.38 -35.74 17.60
CA ILE A 815 -2.40 -36.84 17.51
C ILE A 815 -1.47 -36.86 18.73
N LEU A 816 -1.30 -35.73 19.42
CA LEU A 816 -0.41 -35.61 20.59
C LEU A 816 -1.00 -36.15 21.89
N ARG A 817 -2.28 -36.59 21.89
CA ARG A 817 -3.05 -36.93 23.10
C ARG A 817 -2.47 -38.07 23.96
N GLU A 818 -1.52 -38.85 23.46
CA GLU A 818 -0.97 -40.03 24.15
C GLU A 818 0.42 -39.81 24.83
N SER A 819 1.06 -38.63 24.73
CA SER A 819 2.49 -38.49 25.10
C SER A 819 2.97 -37.16 25.72
N TYR A 820 2.15 -36.43 26.49
CA TYR A 820 2.51 -35.07 26.89
C TYR A 820 2.35 -34.72 28.37
N ASN A 821 3.17 -33.77 28.81
CA ASN A 821 3.00 -33.02 30.07
C ASN A 821 2.12 -31.81 29.78
N GLN A 822 0.87 -31.81 30.26
CA GLN A 822 -0.11 -30.72 30.04
C GLN A 822 0.46 -29.34 30.38
N ASN A 823 1.30 -29.26 31.41
CA ASN A 823 1.89 -27.99 31.84
C ASN A 823 2.87 -27.44 30.79
N GLU A 824 3.64 -28.29 30.10
CA GLU A 824 4.56 -27.84 29.05
C GLU A 824 3.81 -27.28 27.85
N ILE A 825 2.67 -27.87 27.48
CA ILE A 825 1.85 -27.39 26.37
C ILE A 825 1.21 -26.05 26.72
N ILE A 826 0.52 -25.97 27.87
CA ILE A 826 -0.12 -24.72 28.31
C ILE A 826 0.93 -23.61 28.42
N LYS A 827 2.12 -23.93 28.97
CA LYS A 827 3.27 -23.02 29.03
C LYS A 827 3.71 -22.56 27.64
N SER A 828 3.78 -23.47 26.67
CA SER A 828 4.18 -23.16 25.30
C SER A 828 3.15 -22.28 24.57
N ILE A 829 1.85 -22.54 24.78
CA ILE A 829 0.76 -21.69 24.26
C ILE A 829 0.85 -20.28 24.86
N HIS A 830 1.05 -20.20 26.18
CA HIS A 830 1.22 -18.94 26.89
C HIS A 830 2.41 -18.14 26.32
N ILE A 831 3.57 -18.77 26.17
CA ILE A 831 4.76 -18.16 25.56
C ILE A 831 4.46 -17.71 24.12
N GLY A 832 3.79 -18.53 23.32
CA GLY A 832 3.39 -18.18 21.97
C GLY A 832 2.52 -16.91 21.91
N LEU A 833 1.52 -16.81 22.80
CA LEU A 833 0.66 -15.63 22.91
C LEU A 833 1.44 -14.39 23.33
N LEU A 834 2.43 -14.52 24.23
CA LEU A 834 3.31 -13.42 24.60
C LEU A 834 4.16 -12.93 23.40
N CYS A 835 4.54 -13.83 22.51
CA CYS A 835 5.35 -13.52 21.33
C CYS A 835 4.55 -12.78 20.24
N VAL A 836 3.24 -13.04 20.10
CA VAL A 836 2.40 -12.48 19.01
C VAL A 836 1.59 -11.24 19.41
N GLN A 837 1.93 -10.60 20.53
CA GLN A 837 1.28 -9.37 20.97
C GLN A 837 1.47 -8.23 19.98
N GLU A 838 0.46 -7.35 19.88
CA GLU A 838 0.44 -6.24 18.94
C GLU A 838 1.63 -5.30 19.11
N ASP A 839 1.85 -4.80 20.33
CA ASP A 839 2.98 -3.94 20.67
C ASP A 839 4.29 -4.76 20.73
N PRO A 840 5.32 -4.42 19.93
CA PRO A 840 6.63 -5.07 19.99
C PRO A 840 7.28 -5.01 21.38
N GLU A 841 7.01 -3.97 22.17
CA GLU A 841 7.59 -3.80 23.50
C GLU A 841 7.05 -4.82 24.51
N ASP A 842 5.80 -5.26 24.36
CA ASP A 842 5.19 -6.27 25.21
C ASP A 842 5.73 -7.69 24.94
N ARG A 843 6.37 -7.90 23.79
CA ARG A 843 6.94 -9.20 23.41
C ARG A 843 8.24 -9.49 24.19
N PRO A 844 8.43 -10.69 24.75
CA PRO A 844 9.67 -11.03 25.46
C PRO A 844 10.87 -11.11 24.51
N THR A 845 12.09 -11.04 25.05
CA THR A 845 13.31 -11.34 24.27
C THR A 845 13.48 -12.83 24.08
N MET A 846 14.25 -13.26 23.08
CA MET A 846 14.53 -14.69 22.89
C MET A 846 15.26 -15.32 24.09
N ALA A 847 16.18 -14.61 24.75
CA ALA A 847 16.77 -15.10 26.00
C ALA A 847 15.72 -15.32 27.10
N THR A 848 14.75 -14.41 27.23
CA THR A 848 13.65 -14.56 28.17
C THR A 848 12.79 -15.78 27.81
N ILE A 849 12.48 -15.98 26.52
CA ILE A 849 11.73 -17.14 26.02
C ILE A 849 12.47 -18.45 26.35
N VAL A 850 13.78 -18.53 26.11
CA VAL A 850 14.59 -19.71 26.42
C VAL A 850 14.56 -20.00 27.93
N LEU A 851 14.67 -18.98 28.78
CA LEU A 851 14.52 -19.15 30.24
C LEU A 851 13.12 -19.64 30.65
N MET A 852 12.06 -19.14 30.01
CA MET A 852 10.68 -19.57 30.25
C MET A 852 10.44 -21.03 29.81
N LEU A 853 11.09 -21.47 28.74
CA LEU A 853 11.06 -22.86 28.30
C LEU A 853 11.81 -23.78 29.29
N ASP A 854 13.04 -23.42 29.66
CA ASP A 854 13.92 -24.23 30.51
C ASP A 854 13.46 -24.34 31.98
N SER A 855 12.73 -23.34 32.49
CA SER A 855 12.32 -23.29 33.89
C SER A 855 10.83 -23.59 34.10
N ASN A 856 10.52 -24.27 35.21
CA ASN A 856 9.15 -24.48 35.69
C ASN A 856 8.77 -23.52 36.84
N THR A 857 9.67 -22.64 37.27
CA THR A 857 9.47 -21.75 38.43
C THR A 857 9.34 -20.28 38.05
N VAL A 858 9.51 -19.93 36.77
CA VAL A 858 9.37 -18.54 36.29
C VAL A 858 7.89 -18.18 36.19
N THR A 859 7.49 -17.09 36.86
CA THR A 859 6.14 -16.53 36.73
C THR A 859 6.00 -15.86 35.37
N LEU A 860 5.04 -16.31 34.56
CA LEU A 860 4.79 -15.75 33.23
C LEU A 860 3.81 -14.57 33.30
N PRO A 861 4.08 -13.45 32.60
CA PRO A 861 3.16 -12.32 32.54
C PRO A 861 1.88 -12.70 31.79
N THR A 862 0.75 -12.11 32.12
CA THR A 862 -0.51 -12.35 31.41
C THR A 862 -0.41 -11.83 29.97
N PRO A 863 -0.71 -12.64 28.94
CA PRO A 863 -0.64 -12.18 27.56
C PRO A 863 -1.76 -11.18 27.27
N LYS A 864 -1.45 -10.14 26.50
CA LYS A 864 -2.44 -9.22 25.93
C LYS A 864 -2.93 -9.74 24.58
N ARG A 865 -3.93 -9.07 24.03
CA ARG A 865 -4.55 -9.40 22.73
C ARG A 865 -3.47 -9.48 21.63
N PRO A 866 -3.46 -10.55 20.80
CA PRO A 866 -2.60 -10.64 19.63
C PRO A 866 -2.87 -9.52 18.63
N ALA A 867 -1.89 -9.24 17.78
CA ALA A 867 -2.12 -8.39 16.63
C ALA A 867 -3.19 -8.99 15.69
N PHE A 868 -3.91 -8.12 14.96
CA PHE A 868 -4.91 -8.50 13.94
C PHE A 868 -6.20 -9.18 14.43
N PHE A 869 -6.42 -9.37 15.74
CA PHE A 869 -7.72 -9.90 16.21
C PHE A 869 -8.84 -8.93 15.86
N ILE A 870 -9.85 -9.35 15.09
CA ILE A 870 -11.09 -8.62 14.82
C ILE A 870 -12.23 -9.46 15.39
N HIS A 871 -13.01 -8.89 16.31
CA HIS A 871 -14.26 -9.53 16.74
C HIS A 871 -15.44 -8.76 16.14
N SER A 872 -16.28 -9.48 15.42
CA SER A 872 -17.60 -9.00 14.99
C SER A 872 -18.52 -8.90 16.22
N GLY A 873 -18.65 -7.70 16.78
CA GLY A 873 -19.78 -7.32 17.64
C GLY A 873 -19.79 -7.85 19.08
N THR A 874 -20.10 -6.92 20.00
CA THR A 874 -20.50 -7.11 21.41
C THR A 874 -19.47 -7.70 22.38
N ASP A 875 -18.70 -6.83 23.03
CA ASP A 875 -18.23 -7.07 24.40
C ASP A 875 -18.31 -5.76 25.20
N THR A 876 -19.50 -5.47 25.73
CA THR A 876 -19.67 -4.58 26.89
C THR A 876 -19.16 -5.33 28.11
N ASN A 877 -17.93 -5.08 28.57
CA ASN A 877 -17.50 -5.32 29.96
C ASN A 877 -16.14 -4.67 30.24
N MET A 878 -16.16 -3.39 30.62
CA MET A 878 -15.08 -2.79 31.41
C MET A 878 -15.27 -3.14 32.89
N PRO A 879 -14.21 -3.49 33.64
CA PRO A 879 -14.27 -3.56 35.10
C PRO A 879 -14.49 -2.16 35.68
N LYS A 880 -15.51 -2.02 36.54
CA LYS A 880 -15.79 -0.79 37.31
C LYS A 880 -14.99 -0.78 38.61
N GLU A 881 -14.11 0.20 38.78
CA GLU A 881 -13.69 0.84 40.05
C GLU A 881 -13.16 2.24 39.65
N GLN A 882 -13.40 3.39 40.29
CA GLN A 882 -14.09 3.81 41.51
C GLN A 882 -14.52 5.30 41.34
N GLN A 883 -15.40 5.75 42.23
CA GLN A 883 -16.27 6.94 42.25
C GLN A 883 -15.64 8.35 42.16
N PHE A 884 -16.45 9.31 41.67
CA PHE A 884 -16.84 10.63 42.26
C PHE A 884 -17.58 11.41 41.15
N GLY A 885 -18.77 12.00 41.23
CA GLY A 885 -19.84 12.14 42.20
C GLY A 885 -20.93 13.04 41.57
N GLN A 886 -22.20 12.85 41.99
CA GLN A 886 -23.35 13.77 41.88
C GLN A 886 -23.81 14.29 40.51
N SER A 887 -25.02 13.89 40.08
CA SER A 887 -26.22 14.72 40.33
C SER A 887 -27.50 13.97 40.00
N ILE A 888 -28.53 14.34 40.75
CA ILE A 888 -29.84 13.72 40.97
C ILE A 888 -30.80 14.11 39.85
N THR A 889 -31.62 13.19 39.31
CA THR A 889 -33.10 13.30 39.33
C THR A 889 -33.85 12.10 38.72
N LYS A 890 -34.56 11.40 39.60
CA LYS A 890 -35.96 10.91 39.49
C LYS A 890 -36.37 9.96 38.34
N SER A 891 -36.19 8.67 38.61
CA SER A 891 -37.25 7.64 38.78
C SER A 891 -38.73 8.08 38.56
N LEU A 892 -39.52 7.44 37.67
CA LEU A 892 -40.38 6.23 37.86
C LEU A 892 -41.84 6.60 37.41
N PRO A 893 -42.88 5.72 37.39
CA PRO A 893 -43.00 4.28 37.10
C PRO A 893 -44.29 3.93 36.29
N VAL A 894 -44.71 2.64 36.32
CA VAL A 894 -46.10 2.08 36.29
C VAL A 894 -46.41 1.28 35.01
N SER A 895 -46.92 0.04 35.00
CA SER A 895 -47.26 -0.99 36.03
C SER A 895 -47.64 -2.32 35.31
N ILE A 896 -47.29 -3.52 35.79
CA ILE A 896 -47.97 -4.46 36.74
C ILE A 896 -49.22 -5.20 36.19
N ASN A 897 -49.16 -6.54 36.22
CA ASN A 897 -50.09 -7.50 36.89
C ASN A 897 -49.51 -8.93 36.71
N ASP A 898 -49.04 -9.63 37.76
CA ASP A 898 -49.76 -10.43 38.80
C ASP A 898 -50.12 -11.87 38.30
N ALA A 899 -49.98 -13.01 39.01
CA ALA A 899 -49.33 -13.45 40.24
C ALA A 899 -49.41 -15.01 40.36
N SER A 900 -48.36 -15.66 40.91
CA SER A 900 -48.23 -16.90 41.77
C SER A 900 -49.16 -18.15 41.63
N ILE A 901 -48.71 -19.42 41.81
CA ILE A 901 -48.29 -20.11 43.07
C ILE A 901 -47.62 -21.51 42.81
N SER A 902 -46.63 -21.84 43.69
CA SER A 902 -46.12 -23.13 44.26
C SER A 902 -45.15 -24.10 43.55
N GLU A 903 -44.08 -24.40 44.32
CA GLU A 903 -42.99 -25.42 44.31
C GLU A 903 -43.47 -26.91 44.28
N MET A 904 -42.67 -27.99 44.10
CA MET A 904 -41.28 -28.29 44.50
C MET A 904 -40.75 -29.60 43.83
N ASP A 905 -39.44 -29.62 43.50
CA ASP A 905 -38.43 -30.72 43.39
C ASP A 905 -38.59 -31.99 42.50
N PRO A 906 -37.50 -32.73 42.13
CA PRO A 906 -36.07 -32.36 42.03
C PRO A 906 -35.40 -32.75 40.69
N ARG A 907 -34.33 -32.04 40.31
CA ARG A 907 -33.05 -32.59 39.79
C ARG A 907 -32.02 -31.50 39.53
#